data_AF-A0AA39CJD7-F1
#
_entry.id   AF-A0AA39CJD7-F1
#
_cell.length_a   1.000
_cell.length_b   1.000
_cell.length_c   1.000
_cell.angle_alpha   90.00
_cell.angle_beta   90.00
_cell.angle_gamma   90.00
#
_symmetry.space_group_name_H-M   'P 1'
#
loop_
_entity.id
_entity.type
_entity.pdbx_description
1 polymer ?
#
loop_
_entity_poly.entity_id
_entity_poly.type
_entity_poly.pdbx_seq_one_letter_code
_entity_poly.pdbx_strand_id
1 'polypeptide(L)'
;MSSPASSHKRMRLSTSRTSLSGRKSISGSQSALPRPTSAAGHNRPSASQPSYDFISGGGGEHVNKPLRQSRVRQPSISRPDHTQDENLRAKINSLEYELKNLQQERGLLTLQHEKELREQQVRAENDFKKYQMAESAAQKATQRQETIAKELRELQDQKTNQKAALERQLRDLQDQNASSKEDAADAQARLADQERHFNHQLNDVEAKRAALQETVNSVRQELEELSRQFESSQSRLSERDARIEALESELAASKAHSSDSEALSVLQNQLSEQVTHIRKLESTNREQLGELRRLRDSHRSVKVVEEQKHGLEIELQVLKDVQKQLGEAQIQKEILEDEKRTWTSLLEREGHENEFVSPEAVVKALIQQRIEYASITDSLGTVQGDLAEKDEIIKALETEKEALMSEAEKLKSNQIAQEAGQDNKAYKRLERQRVLAVKEVEYLRAQLKTFDTEETVMMDNANFDAQRSEQVKNLENLVDQYKSEVQTLHTDLSKLEATPATSQTEPRGTKRPAESQDPESDGSSQLGPLLRKNKNLQVALQKTAQQSQMLAADLQSTKAQLKALRESSKTRVLELRDNPTANAAAVKLATLRTLKEENSGLLAQLRGDDLQGTETVPASSLDALMLDLKDMEMVLAGEKKMSRRQREIWTQKAAEFRDVIASVLGYKVNFLPNGKAKVSSMYYGRTHDAGDEEEEEDDDHYIVFDGDNGTMKISGGSDSPFAREIRDLVNFWVKEKKQIPCFLAAMTLEFYEKFSSGKENEA
;
A
#
# COMPACT_ATOMS: atom_id res chain seq x y z
N MET A 1 6.49 -36.91 -29.34
CA MET A 1 5.98 -36.38 -28.06
C MET A 1 6.96 -35.33 -27.59
N SER A 2 6.57 -34.06 -27.56
CA SER A 2 7.27 -33.01 -26.82
C SER A 2 6.32 -31.83 -26.66
N SER A 3 5.97 -31.55 -25.41
CA SER A 3 5.26 -30.34 -25.00
C SER A 3 6.28 -29.21 -24.83
N PRO A 4 5.94 -27.95 -25.17
CA PRO A 4 6.82 -26.80 -24.95
C PRO A 4 6.59 -26.23 -23.55
N ALA A 5 7.66 -26.17 -22.75
CA ALA A 5 7.65 -25.50 -21.45
C ALA A 5 7.84 -23.99 -21.65
N SER A 6 6.82 -23.22 -21.29
CA SER A 6 6.82 -21.75 -21.26
C SER A 6 7.63 -21.23 -20.06
N SER A 7 8.77 -20.58 -20.30
CA SER A 7 9.51 -19.81 -19.30
C SER A 7 9.33 -18.30 -19.53
N HIS A 8 8.31 -17.71 -18.93
CA HIS A 8 8.20 -16.25 -18.82
C HIS A 8 8.91 -15.75 -17.57
N LYS A 9 10.17 -15.33 -17.71
CA LYS A 9 10.94 -14.63 -16.67
C LYS A 9 10.63 -13.13 -16.77
N ARG A 10 9.80 -12.61 -15.86
CA ARG A 10 9.57 -11.16 -15.68
C ARG A 10 10.85 -10.49 -15.20
N MET A 11 11.44 -9.63 -16.02
CA MET A 11 12.44 -8.66 -15.55
C MET A 11 11.74 -7.54 -14.79
N ARG A 12 12.10 -7.36 -13.51
CA ARG A 12 11.79 -6.15 -12.74
C ARG A 12 12.99 -5.21 -12.86
N LEU A 13 12.78 -4.01 -13.40
CA LEU A 13 13.77 -2.94 -13.42
C LEU A 13 13.96 -2.42 -11.99
N SER A 14 15.21 -2.45 -11.51
CA SER A 14 15.64 -1.82 -10.27
C SER A 14 16.19 -0.41 -10.57
N THR A 15 15.52 0.61 -10.04
CA THR A 15 15.99 1.99 -10.06
C THR A 15 16.98 2.21 -8.92
N SER A 16 18.27 2.29 -9.24
CA SER A 16 19.33 2.69 -8.30
C SER A 16 19.35 4.22 -8.14
N ARG A 17 19.07 4.69 -6.92
CA ARG A 17 19.33 6.09 -6.52
C ARG A 17 20.74 6.18 -5.97
N THR A 18 21.59 6.93 -6.66
CA THR A 18 22.89 7.41 -6.20
C THR A 18 22.68 8.62 -5.27
N SER A 19 23.27 8.57 -4.07
CA SER A 19 23.44 9.75 -3.22
C SER A 19 24.91 9.90 -2.84
N LEU A 20 25.51 10.98 -3.31
CA LEU A 20 26.85 11.48 -2.95
C LEU A 20 26.73 12.63 -1.96
N SER A 21 27.82 12.85 -1.21
CA SER A 21 28.14 13.98 -0.30
C SER A 21 27.70 13.80 1.15
N GLY A 22 28.53 14.04 2.17
CA GLY A 22 29.87 14.62 2.21
C GLY A 22 30.40 14.63 3.66
N ARG A 23 31.73 14.58 3.79
CA ARG A 23 32.48 14.65 5.06
C ARG A 23 32.37 16.03 5.71
N LYS A 24 32.36 16.06 7.05
CA LYS A 24 33.13 17.02 7.89
C LYS A 24 33.38 16.43 9.28
N SER A 25 34.48 16.86 9.89
CA SER A 25 35.23 16.21 10.97
C SER A 25 35.48 17.16 12.16
N ILE A 26 35.72 16.58 13.36
CA ILE A 26 36.53 17.10 14.50
C ILE A 26 35.82 18.19 15.35
N SER A 27 35.84 18.29 16.70
CA SER A 27 36.74 17.87 17.81
C SER A 27 36.03 17.93 19.19
N GLY A 28 36.61 17.25 20.21
CA GLY A 28 36.72 17.77 21.60
C GLY A 28 35.77 17.13 22.63
N SER A 29 36.14 16.03 23.28
CA SER A 29 36.76 15.97 24.64
C SER A 29 35.86 16.39 25.81
N GLN A 30 35.47 15.46 26.70
CA GLN A 30 36.03 15.31 28.06
C GLN A 30 35.20 14.37 28.97
N SER A 31 35.95 13.66 29.82
CA SER A 31 35.63 13.11 31.16
C SER A 31 34.58 12.01 31.32
N ALA A 32 35.08 10.82 31.61
CA ALA A 32 34.37 9.71 32.23
C ALA A 32 34.75 9.63 33.72
N LEU A 33 33.76 9.54 34.61
CA LEU A 33 33.82 8.79 35.88
C LEU A 33 32.37 8.46 36.33
N PRO A 34 32.16 7.38 37.08
CA PRO A 34 30.89 6.65 37.13
C PRO A 34 30.01 7.09 38.31
N ARG A 35 28.69 6.93 38.17
CA ARG A 35 27.75 7.00 39.28
C ARG A 35 26.90 5.72 39.31
N PRO A 36 26.77 5.05 40.47
CA PRO A 36 26.10 3.76 40.55
C PRO A 36 24.58 3.90 40.71
N THR A 37 23.93 2.84 40.27
CA THR A 37 22.55 2.42 40.48
C THR A 37 22.19 2.38 41.97
N SER A 38 20.97 2.75 42.32
CA SER A 38 20.22 2.08 43.41
C SER A 38 18.73 2.41 43.31
N ALA A 39 17.95 1.37 43.04
CA ALA A 39 16.50 1.35 43.17
C ALA A 39 16.12 0.40 44.30
N ALA A 40 15.10 0.82 45.06
CA ALA A 40 14.11 0.03 45.80
C ALA A 40 14.54 -0.89 46.96
N GLY A 41 13.83 -0.75 48.09
CA GLY A 41 13.75 -1.80 49.11
C GLY A 41 13.27 -1.35 50.50
N HIS A 42 11.94 -1.24 50.67
CA HIS A 42 11.10 -1.37 51.88
C HIS A 42 11.76 -1.61 53.26
N ASN A 43 11.37 -0.80 54.28
CA ASN A 43 10.55 -1.24 55.44
C ASN A 43 10.38 -0.12 56.50
N ARG A 44 9.15 -0.01 57.03
CA ARG A 44 8.77 0.61 58.34
C ARG A 44 9.18 -0.35 59.49
N PRO A 45 9.06 -0.02 60.81
CA PRO A 45 8.52 1.17 61.47
C PRO A 45 9.40 1.70 62.65
N SER A 46 9.04 2.86 63.22
CA SER A 46 8.87 3.11 64.68
C SER A 46 9.10 4.59 65.06
N ALA A 47 8.49 4.95 66.18
CA ALA A 47 8.33 6.27 66.75
C ALA A 47 9.63 6.89 67.27
N SER A 48 9.73 8.23 67.23
CA SER A 48 10.41 9.06 68.23
C SER A 48 10.22 10.54 67.91
N GLN A 49 9.60 11.27 68.85
CA GLN A 49 9.70 12.71 69.19
C GLN A 49 9.71 13.80 68.11
N PRO A 50 9.09 14.95 68.45
CA PRO A 50 9.82 16.20 68.26
C PRO A 50 9.99 16.98 69.57
N SER A 51 11.07 17.74 69.53
CA SER A 51 11.65 18.67 70.49
C SER A 51 10.73 19.83 70.90
N TYR A 52 10.77 20.14 72.21
CA TYR A 52 10.61 21.46 72.85
C TYR A 52 11.48 22.54 72.15
N ASP A 53 11.28 23.87 72.23
CA ASP A 53 10.67 24.74 73.23
C ASP A 53 10.41 26.16 72.65
N PHE A 54 9.49 26.92 73.26
CA PHE A 54 9.70 28.22 73.93
C PHE A 54 8.49 29.18 73.84
N ILE A 55 8.09 29.66 75.03
CA ILE A 55 7.29 30.85 75.39
C ILE A 55 5.78 30.67 75.61
N SER A 56 5.48 30.06 76.76
CA SER A 56 4.81 30.65 77.94
C SER A 56 3.42 31.27 77.80
N GLY A 57 2.47 30.73 78.57
CA GLY A 57 1.20 31.41 78.89
C GLY A 57 0.14 30.50 79.52
N GLY A 58 0.47 29.84 80.63
CA GLY A 58 -0.49 29.07 81.42
C GLY A 58 -1.51 29.95 82.14
N GLY A 59 -2.78 29.54 82.08
CA GLY A 59 -3.72 29.76 83.18
C GLY A 59 -3.37 28.85 84.35
N GLY A 60 -3.85 29.04 85.57
CA GLY A 60 -4.76 30.03 86.12
C GLY A 60 -4.68 29.89 87.64
N GLU A 61 -5.64 30.50 88.32
CA GLU A 61 -5.84 30.53 89.78
C GLU A 61 -4.91 31.46 90.57
N HIS A 62 -5.46 32.61 90.96
CA HIS A 62 -5.36 33.06 92.34
C HIS A 62 -6.57 33.89 92.75
N VAL A 63 -7.12 33.50 93.90
CA VAL A 63 -8.03 34.22 94.78
C VAL A 63 -7.42 35.58 95.16
N ASN A 64 -8.17 36.68 95.05
CA ASN A 64 -8.35 37.68 96.12
C ASN A 64 -9.28 38.85 95.78
N LYS A 65 -9.94 39.29 96.85
CA LYS A 65 -10.82 40.45 97.11
C LYS A 65 -10.58 41.74 96.30
N PRO A 66 -11.56 42.65 96.35
CA PRO A 66 -11.22 43.99 96.82
C PRO A 66 -12.19 44.58 97.88
N LEU A 67 -11.62 45.38 98.79
CA LEU A 67 -12.30 46.36 99.64
C LEU A 67 -12.38 47.70 98.90
N ARG A 68 -13.43 48.52 99.12
CA ARG A 68 -13.48 49.59 100.15
C ARG A 68 -14.47 50.74 99.79
N GLN A 69 -15.02 51.35 100.86
CA GLN A 69 -15.68 52.67 101.02
C GLN A 69 -17.20 52.69 100.79
N SER A 70 -18.09 52.81 101.79
CA SER A 70 -18.32 53.73 102.93
C SER A 70 -19.29 54.88 102.61
N ARG A 71 -20.49 54.86 103.23
CA ARG A 71 -21.21 56.01 103.83
C ARG A 71 -22.51 55.50 104.49
N VAL A 72 -22.61 55.57 105.82
CA VAL A 72 -23.28 56.59 106.68
C VAL A 72 -24.70 56.17 107.07
N ARG A 73 -24.98 56.30 108.38
CA ARG A 73 -26.15 55.85 109.14
C ARG A 73 -26.95 57.08 109.59
N GLN A 74 -28.30 57.04 109.43
CA GLN A 74 -29.36 57.72 110.21
C GLN A 74 -29.54 59.25 110.01
N PRO A 75 -30.73 59.87 110.29
CA PRO A 75 -31.83 59.42 111.16
C PRO A 75 -33.30 59.60 110.66
N SER A 76 -34.20 59.11 111.51
CA SER A 76 -35.67 59.26 111.59
C SER A 76 -36.23 60.67 111.40
N ILE A 77 -37.43 60.79 110.78
CA ILE A 77 -38.52 61.73 111.14
C ILE A 77 -39.86 61.18 110.57
N SER A 78 -40.92 61.55 111.28
CA SER A 78 -42.33 61.14 111.34
C SER A 78 -43.22 61.17 110.09
N ARG A 79 -44.20 60.23 110.09
CA ARG A 79 -45.59 60.18 109.55
C ARG A 79 -46.24 61.55 109.17
N PRO A 80 -47.21 61.63 108.21
CA PRO A 80 -48.44 60.79 108.24
C PRO A 80 -49.12 60.34 106.90
N ASP A 81 -50.01 59.35 107.07
CA ASP A 81 -51.27 59.03 106.36
C ASP A 81 -51.32 58.61 104.89
N HIS A 82 -50.86 57.40 104.55
CA HIS A 82 -50.76 56.97 103.14
C HIS A 82 -51.08 55.47 102.91
N THR A 83 -52.22 54.96 103.42
CA THR A 83 -52.66 53.55 103.16
C THR A 83 -52.98 53.26 101.68
N GLN A 84 -53.26 54.29 100.87
CA GLN A 84 -53.35 54.16 99.40
C GLN A 84 -51.97 54.23 98.73
N ASP A 85 -51.04 55.00 99.31
CA ASP A 85 -49.67 55.16 98.84
C ASP A 85 -48.82 53.91 99.14
N GLU A 86 -49.08 53.18 100.22
CA GLU A 86 -48.44 51.90 100.52
C GLU A 86 -48.81 50.81 99.50
N ASN A 87 -50.07 50.77 99.07
CA ASN A 87 -50.52 49.85 98.01
C ASN A 87 -49.93 50.24 96.63
N LEU A 88 -49.84 51.54 96.34
CA LEU A 88 -49.17 52.03 95.12
C LEU A 88 -47.66 51.78 95.17
N ARG A 89 -47.00 51.98 96.32
CA ARG A 89 -45.57 51.66 96.52
C ARG A 89 -45.30 50.17 96.45
N ALA A 90 -46.18 49.33 96.98
CA ALA A 90 -46.08 47.87 96.83
C ALA A 90 -46.22 47.44 95.37
N LYS A 91 -47.15 48.06 94.61
CA LYS A 91 -47.35 47.79 93.17
C LYS A 91 -46.22 48.36 92.30
N ILE A 92 -45.66 49.52 92.67
CA ILE A 92 -44.47 50.09 92.03
C ILE A 92 -43.26 49.21 92.32
N ASN A 93 -43.06 48.77 93.57
CA ASN A 93 -41.98 47.84 93.91
C ASN A 93 -42.13 46.50 93.17
N SER A 94 -43.35 45.93 93.09
CA SER A 94 -43.58 44.70 92.33
C SER A 94 -43.29 44.88 90.84
N LEU A 95 -43.75 45.98 90.23
CA LEU A 95 -43.43 46.35 88.85
C LEU A 95 -41.93 46.62 88.65
N GLU A 96 -41.24 47.21 89.64
CA GLU A 96 -39.79 47.41 89.60
C GLU A 96 -39.03 46.08 89.67
N TYR A 97 -39.51 45.12 90.47
CA TYR A 97 -38.96 43.76 90.50
C TYR A 97 -39.24 43.02 89.21
N GLU A 98 -40.44 43.12 88.65
CA GLU A 98 -40.78 42.55 87.34
C GLU A 98 -39.93 43.17 86.23
N LEU A 99 -39.73 44.49 86.25
CA LEU A 99 -38.89 45.20 85.29
C LEU A 99 -37.42 44.81 85.44
N LYS A 100 -36.90 44.70 86.67
CA LYS A 100 -35.55 44.18 86.93
C LYS A 100 -35.40 42.72 86.49
N ASN A 101 -36.42 41.88 86.71
CA ASN A 101 -36.43 40.49 86.28
C ASN A 101 -36.43 40.40 84.74
N LEU A 102 -37.28 41.17 84.06
CA LEU A 102 -37.29 41.28 82.59
C LEU A 102 -35.97 41.83 82.04
N GLN A 103 -35.33 42.77 82.74
CA GLN A 103 -34.00 43.28 82.36
C GLN A 103 -32.92 42.21 82.52
N GLN A 104 -32.97 41.39 83.59
CA GLN A 104 -32.06 40.27 83.79
C GLN A 104 -32.30 39.16 82.75
N GLU A 105 -33.55 38.80 82.49
CA GLU A 105 -33.94 37.85 81.44
C GLU A 105 -33.48 38.32 80.06
N ARG A 106 -33.68 39.61 79.73
CA ARG A 106 -33.16 40.19 78.49
C ARG A 106 -31.62 40.12 78.44
N GLY A 107 -30.95 40.39 79.55
CA GLY A 107 -29.49 40.26 79.66
C GLY A 107 -29.00 38.83 79.45
N LEU A 108 -29.69 37.85 80.03
CA LEU A 108 -29.41 36.42 79.84
C LEU A 108 -29.67 35.99 78.39
N LEU A 109 -30.76 36.43 77.77
CA LEU A 109 -31.05 36.18 76.35
C LEU A 109 -29.98 36.77 75.44
N THR A 110 -29.53 38.01 75.70
CA THR A 110 -28.43 38.59 74.90
C THR A 110 -27.13 37.79 75.05
N LEU A 111 -26.80 37.32 76.25
CA LEU A 111 -25.62 36.48 76.48
C LEU A 111 -25.76 35.09 75.82
N GLN A 112 -26.96 34.51 75.82
CA GLN A 112 -27.24 33.25 75.11
C GLN A 112 -27.08 33.44 73.61
N HIS A 113 -27.66 34.49 73.02
CA HIS A 113 -27.49 34.79 71.60
C HIS A 113 -26.04 35.09 71.22
N GLU A 114 -25.29 35.82 72.06
CA GLU A 114 -23.86 36.02 71.83
C GLU A 114 -23.06 34.72 71.92
N LYS A 115 -23.41 33.83 72.84
CA LYS A 115 -22.79 32.50 72.95
C LYS A 115 -23.10 31.65 71.73
N GLU A 116 -24.36 31.62 71.29
CA GLU A 116 -24.79 30.94 70.06
C GLU A 116 -24.06 31.50 68.84
N LEU A 117 -23.95 32.82 68.70
CA LEU A 117 -23.24 33.46 67.60
C LEU A 117 -21.76 33.06 67.57
N ARG A 118 -21.08 33.06 68.73
CA ARG A 118 -19.69 32.58 68.83
C ARG A 118 -19.57 31.10 68.51
N GLU A 119 -20.48 30.26 69.00
CA GLU A 119 -20.49 28.84 68.67
C GLU A 119 -20.70 28.60 67.16
N GLN A 120 -21.59 29.34 66.52
CA GLN A 120 -21.81 29.27 65.08
C GLN A 120 -20.60 29.75 64.28
N GLN A 121 -19.95 30.83 64.72
CA GLN A 121 -18.69 31.31 64.12
C GLN A 121 -17.58 30.26 64.21
N VAL A 122 -17.37 29.67 65.40
CA VAL A 122 -16.37 28.61 65.59
C VAL A 122 -16.70 27.36 64.76
N ARG A 123 -17.98 26.99 64.64
CA ARG A 123 -18.40 25.88 63.76
C ARG A 123 -18.09 26.21 62.28
N ALA A 124 -18.46 27.39 61.81
CA ALA A 124 -18.18 27.83 60.44
C ALA A 124 -16.68 27.87 60.14
N GLU A 125 -15.85 28.38 61.06
CA GLU A 125 -14.39 28.38 60.91
C GLU A 125 -13.80 26.97 60.87
N ASN A 126 -14.29 26.06 61.72
CA ASN A 126 -13.84 24.67 61.73
C ASN A 126 -14.23 23.94 60.44
N ASP A 127 -15.44 24.17 59.93
CA ASP A 127 -15.91 23.55 58.69
C ASP A 127 -15.20 24.14 57.47
N PHE A 128 -14.89 25.44 57.47
CA PHE A 128 -14.03 26.07 56.46
C PHE A 128 -12.62 25.48 56.45
N LYS A 129 -12.00 25.29 57.63
CA LYS A 129 -10.69 24.62 57.74
C LYS A 129 -10.74 23.18 57.24
N LYS A 130 -11.78 22.41 57.58
CA LYS A 130 -11.97 21.04 57.05
C LYS A 130 -12.12 21.05 55.53
N TYR A 131 -12.90 22.00 54.99
CA TYR A 131 -13.08 22.16 53.55
C TYR A 131 -11.74 22.46 52.85
N GLN A 132 -10.95 23.42 53.36
CA GLN A 132 -9.63 23.72 52.80
C GLN A 132 -8.68 22.51 52.85
N MET A 133 -8.68 21.75 53.95
CA MET A 133 -7.88 20.54 54.03
C MET A 133 -8.34 19.48 53.01
N ALA A 134 -9.65 19.28 52.88
CA ALA A 134 -10.23 18.35 51.91
C ALA A 134 -9.93 18.77 50.47
N GLU A 135 -10.02 20.07 50.15
CA GLU A 135 -9.70 20.62 48.85
C GLU A 135 -8.21 20.46 48.52
N SER A 136 -7.31 20.78 49.46
CA SER A 136 -5.87 20.58 49.26
C SER A 136 -5.49 19.09 49.13
N ALA A 137 -6.18 18.19 49.83
CA ALA A 137 -6.01 16.75 49.69
C ALA A 137 -6.52 16.26 48.33
N ALA A 138 -7.66 16.77 47.87
CA ALA A 138 -8.21 16.48 46.55
C ALA A 138 -7.27 16.95 45.44
N GLN A 139 -6.75 18.18 45.52
CA GLN A 139 -5.76 18.71 44.56
C GLN A 139 -4.47 17.87 44.53
N LYS A 140 -3.97 17.42 45.69
CA LYS A 140 -2.81 16.51 45.73
C LYS A 140 -3.12 15.14 45.13
N ALA A 141 -4.35 14.64 45.32
CA ALA A 141 -4.78 13.38 44.73
C ALA A 141 -4.93 13.49 43.20
N THR A 142 -5.50 14.58 42.67
CA THR A 142 -5.60 14.82 41.23
C THR A 142 -4.23 14.99 40.60
N GLN A 143 -3.31 15.74 41.22
CA GLN A 143 -1.92 15.85 40.75
C GLN A 143 -1.22 14.49 40.67
N ARG A 144 -1.37 13.63 41.70
CA ARG A 144 -0.83 12.26 41.67
C ARG A 144 -1.47 11.40 40.59
N GLN A 145 -2.78 11.53 40.38
CA GLN A 145 -3.48 10.83 39.31
C GLN A 145 -2.98 11.28 37.93
N GLU A 146 -2.74 12.58 37.74
CA GLU A 146 -2.18 13.13 36.51
C GLU A 146 -0.74 12.67 36.27
N THR A 147 0.11 12.60 37.30
CA THR A 147 1.49 12.08 37.15
C THR A 147 1.48 10.60 36.78
N ILE A 148 0.67 9.78 37.46
CA ILE A 148 0.54 8.36 37.14
C ILE A 148 -0.02 8.17 35.72
N ALA A 149 -1.00 8.99 35.31
CA ALA A 149 -1.55 8.94 33.95
C ALA A 149 -0.51 9.32 32.89
N LYS A 150 0.37 10.28 33.16
CA LYS A 150 1.50 10.64 32.29
C LYS A 150 2.50 9.49 32.20
N GLU A 151 2.93 8.94 33.33
CA GLU A 151 3.86 7.79 33.38
C GLU A 151 3.30 6.57 32.63
N LEU A 152 2.00 6.29 32.77
CA LEU A 152 1.35 5.18 32.06
C LEU A 152 1.33 5.41 30.54
N ARG A 153 1.05 6.65 30.10
CA ARG A 153 1.14 7.02 28.67
C ARG A 153 2.56 6.90 28.15
N GLU A 154 3.55 7.41 28.87
CA GLU A 154 4.96 7.30 28.49
C GLU A 154 5.43 5.84 28.39
N LEU A 155 5.03 4.99 29.34
CA LEU A 155 5.33 3.55 29.29
C LEU A 155 4.62 2.86 28.11
N GLN A 156 3.39 3.25 27.80
CA GLN A 156 2.66 2.74 26.64
C GLN A 156 3.33 3.17 25.32
N ASP A 157 3.77 4.43 25.22
CA ASP A 157 4.49 4.95 24.06
C ASP A 157 5.87 4.28 23.91
N GLN A 158 6.59 4.06 25.01
CA GLN A 158 7.84 3.30 25.00
C GLN A 158 7.62 1.86 24.53
N LYS A 159 6.58 1.18 25.04
CA LYS A 159 6.27 -0.20 24.63
C LYS A 159 5.87 -0.29 23.16
N THR A 160 5.07 0.65 22.67
CA THR A 160 4.67 0.68 21.24
C THR A 160 5.85 0.98 20.33
N ASN A 161 6.73 1.91 20.72
CA ASN A 161 7.96 2.22 19.99
C ASN A 161 8.94 1.04 19.97
N GLN A 162 9.14 0.37 21.11
CA GLN A 162 9.97 -0.84 21.19
C GLN A 162 9.39 -1.97 20.34
N LYS A 163 8.07 -2.18 20.39
CA LYS A 163 7.39 -3.17 19.54
C LYS A 163 7.58 -2.85 18.06
N ALA A 164 7.41 -1.59 17.65
CA ALA A 164 7.63 -1.16 16.27
C ALA A 164 9.09 -1.32 15.83
N ALA A 165 10.06 -1.06 16.72
CA ALA A 165 11.48 -1.28 16.44
C ALA A 165 11.80 -2.77 16.26
N LEU A 166 11.29 -3.64 17.14
CA LEU A 166 11.45 -5.09 17.03
C LEU A 166 10.76 -5.66 15.79
N GLU A 167 9.58 -5.16 15.43
CA GLU A 167 8.88 -5.55 14.19
C GLU A 167 9.66 -5.13 12.93
N ARG A 168 10.31 -3.95 12.93
CA ARG A 168 11.22 -3.54 11.85
C ARG A 168 12.43 -4.46 11.76
N GLN A 169 13.10 -4.72 12.89
CA GLN A 169 14.24 -5.65 12.92
C GLN A 169 13.85 -7.06 12.45
N LEU A 170 12.66 -7.54 12.82
CA LEU A 170 12.15 -8.83 12.40
C LEU A 170 11.90 -8.88 10.89
N ARG A 171 11.37 -7.80 10.30
CA ARG A 171 11.23 -7.66 8.84
C ARG A 171 12.58 -7.60 8.14
N ASP A 172 13.51 -6.79 8.64
CA ASP A 172 14.85 -6.67 8.06
C ASP A 172 15.60 -8.02 8.10
N LEU A 173 15.48 -8.78 9.19
CA LEU A 173 16.04 -10.13 9.30
C LEU A 173 15.32 -11.13 8.38
N GLN A 174 14.00 -11.01 8.19
CA GLN A 174 13.26 -11.83 7.23
C GLN A 174 13.69 -11.55 5.79
N ASP A 175 13.88 -10.28 5.43
CA ASP A 175 14.34 -9.84 4.11
C ASP A 175 15.78 -10.30 3.86
N GLN A 176 16.68 -10.19 4.84
CA GLN A 176 18.05 -10.71 4.76
C GLN A 176 18.10 -12.24 4.64
N ASN A 177 17.19 -12.95 5.31
CA ASN A 177 17.10 -14.41 5.21
C ASN A 177 16.52 -14.82 3.84
N ALA A 178 15.55 -14.07 3.30
CA ALA A 178 15.04 -14.29 1.96
C ALA A 178 16.12 -14.03 0.89
N SER A 179 16.87 -12.93 1.01
CA SER A 179 17.97 -12.63 0.09
C SER A 179 19.09 -13.67 0.16
N SER A 180 19.48 -14.08 1.38
CA SER A 180 20.49 -15.13 1.58
C SER A 180 20.06 -16.48 1.01
N LYS A 181 18.75 -16.80 1.04
CA LYS A 181 18.19 -18.00 0.41
C LYS A 181 18.19 -17.90 -1.12
N GLU A 182 17.88 -16.73 -1.67
CA GLU A 182 17.97 -16.47 -3.12
C GLU A 182 19.43 -16.59 -3.60
N ASP A 183 20.37 -15.96 -2.89
CA ASP A 183 21.81 -16.07 -3.19
C ASP A 183 22.31 -17.51 -3.11
N ALA A 184 21.84 -18.29 -2.14
CA ALA A 184 22.16 -19.71 -2.02
C ALA A 184 21.56 -20.53 -3.18
N ALA A 185 20.33 -20.25 -3.60
CA ALA A 185 19.70 -20.91 -4.74
C ALA A 185 20.41 -20.56 -6.06
N ASP A 186 20.81 -19.31 -6.24
CA ASP A 186 21.59 -18.86 -7.40
C ASP A 186 22.98 -19.48 -7.43
N ALA A 187 23.65 -19.59 -6.28
CA ALA A 187 24.93 -20.29 -6.16
C ALA A 187 24.80 -21.78 -6.49
N GLN A 188 23.73 -22.44 -6.00
CA GLN A 188 23.44 -23.84 -6.34
C GLN A 188 23.14 -24.03 -7.83
N ALA A 189 22.38 -23.11 -8.46
CA ALA A 189 22.13 -23.15 -9.90
C ALA A 189 23.42 -23.02 -10.71
N ARG A 190 24.32 -22.09 -10.33
CA ARG A 190 25.63 -21.94 -10.97
C ARG A 190 26.50 -23.18 -10.81
N LEU A 191 26.51 -23.81 -9.63
CA LEU A 191 27.22 -25.07 -9.40
C LEU A 191 26.66 -26.19 -10.27
N ALA A 192 25.34 -26.35 -10.34
CA ALA A 192 24.71 -27.37 -11.18
C ALA A 192 25.01 -27.16 -12.67
N ASP A 193 25.04 -25.91 -13.15
CA ASP A 193 25.41 -25.59 -14.52
C ASP A 193 26.91 -25.86 -14.79
N GLN A 194 27.79 -25.58 -13.84
CA GLN A 194 29.21 -25.94 -13.93
C GLN A 194 29.41 -27.46 -13.92
N GLU A 195 28.69 -28.20 -13.07
CA GLU A 195 28.73 -29.68 -13.04
C GLU A 195 28.26 -30.27 -14.37
N ARG A 196 27.18 -29.74 -14.96
CA ARG A 196 26.73 -30.13 -16.30
C ARG A 196 27.81 -29.86 -17.34
N HIS A 197 28.44 -28.69 -17.29
CA HIS A 197 29.51 -28.33 -18.21
C HIS A 197 30.71 -29.28 -18.10
N PHE A 198 31.17 -29.58 -16.87
CA PHE A 198 32.26 -30.53 -16.65
C PHE A 198 31.88 -31.95 -17.05
N ASN A 199 30.64 -32.38 -16.81
CA ASN A 199 30.16 -33.69 -17.27
C ASN A 199 30.14 -33.77 -18.80
N HIS A 200 29.74 -32.71 -19.50
CA HIS A 200 29.83 -32.66 -20.96
C HIS A 200 31.29 -32.73 -21.44
N GLN A 201 32.19 -31.94 -20.85
CA GLN A 201 33.62 -32.00 -21.19
C GLN A 201 34.22 -33.39 -20.93
N LEU A 202 33.83 -34.04 -19.82
CA LEU A 202 34.30 -35.36 -19.44
C LEU A 202 33.79 -36.41 -20.43
N ASN A 203 32.50 -36.38 -20.78
CA ASN A 203 31.92 -37.25 -21.81
C ASN A 203 32.58 -37.05 -23.17
N ASP A 204 32.89 -35.81 -23.57
CA ASP A 204 33.59 -35.51 -24.82
C ASP A 204 35.02 -36.07 -24.83
N VAL A 205 35.73 -35.94 -23.72
CA VAL A 205 37.08 -36.52 -23.55
C VAL A 205 37.03 -38.04 -23.54
N GLU A 206 36.03 -38.64 -22.87
CA GLU A 206 35.82 -40.09 -22.85
C GLU A 206 35.48 -40.62 -24.24
N ALA A 207 34.63 -39.93 -25.01
CA ALA A 207 34.30 -40.28 -26.39
C ALA A 207 35.55 -40.21 -27.29
N LYS A 208 36.37 -39.16 -27.15
CA LYS A 208 37.66 -39.05 -27.86
C LYS A 208 38.62 -40.17 -27.46
N ARG A 209 38.69 -40.51 -26.17
CA ARG A 209 39.53 -41.62 -25.68
C ARG A 209 39.07 -42.95 -26.24
N ALA A 210 37.76 -43.20 -26.28
CA ALA A 210 37.18 -44.41 -26.84
C ALA A 210 37.46 -44.54 -28.34
N ALA A 211 37.26 -43.46 -29.10
CA ALA A 211 37.59 -43.43 -30.53
C ALA A 211 39.09 -43.65 -30.79
N LEU A 212 39.96 -43.00 -30.02
CA LEU A 212 41.41 -43.24 -30.12
C LEU A 212 41.77 -44.69 -29.78
N GLN A 213 41.16 -45.28 -28.74
CA GLN A 213 41.37 -46.68 -28.39
C GLN A 213 40.93 -47.63 -29.52
N GLU A 214 39.80 -47.34 -30.17
CA GLU A 214 39.33 -48.10 -31.33
C GLU A 214 40.30 -47.99 -32.51
N THR A 215 40.80 -46.79 -32.83
CA THR A 215 41.80 -46.62 -33.90
C THR A 215 43.11 -47.36 -33.59
N VAL A 216 43.58 -47.32 -32.33
CA VAL A 216 44.77 -48.08 -31.91
C VAL A 216 44.54 -49.58 -32.04
N ASN A 217 43.35 -50.07 -31.67
CA ASN A 217 42.99 -51.48 -31.83
C ASN A 217 42.91 -51.89 -33.31
N SER A 218 42.32 -51.06 -34.18
CA SER A 218 42.28 -51.28 -35.63
C SER A 218 43.68 -51.35 -36.22
N VAL A 219 44.54 -50.39 -35.90
CA VAL A 219 45.93 -50.38 -36.39
C VAL A 219 46.73 -51.58 -35.88
N ARG A 220 46.47 -52.03 -34.63
CA ARG A 220 47.07 -53.27 -34.12
C ARG A 220 46.60 -54.51 -34.90
N GLN A 221 45.30 -54.60 -35.19
CA GLN A 221 44.75 -55.69 -36.00
C GLN A 221 45.32 -55.68 -37.43
N GLU A 222 45.40 -54.50 -38.06
CA GLU A 222 46.02 -54.32 -39.38
C GLU A 222 47.51 -54.71 -39.36
N LEU A 223 48.25 -54.34 -38.31
CA LEU A 223 49.65 -54.74 -38.15
C LEU A 223 49.79 -56.26 -37.97
N GLU A 224 48.93 -56.89 -37.17
CA GLU A 224 48.91 -58.36 -37.00
C GLU A 224 48.57 -59.06 -38.31
N GLU A 225 47.59 -58.56 -39.06
CA GLU A 225 47.21 -59.10 -40.36
C GLU A 225 48.32 -58.91 -41.39
N LEU A 226 48.94 -57.74 -41.45
CA LEU A 226 50.09 -57.49 -42.32
C LEU A 226 51.29 -58.36 -41.94
N SER A 227 51.53 -58.58 -40.64
CA SER A 227 52.59 -59.49 -40.16
C SER A 227 52.30 -60.92 -40.59
N ARG A 228 51.06 -61.39 -40.47
CA ARG A 228 50.64 -62.73 -40.98
C ARG A 228 50.77 -62.82 -42.50
N GLN A 229 50.39 -61.78 -43.24
CA GLN A 229 50.55 -61.73 -44.69
C GLN A 229 52.03 -61.74 -45.08
N PHE A 230 52.87 -61.01 -44.35
CA PHE A 230 54.32 -61.01 -44.54
C PHE A 230 54.91 -62.40 -44.26
N GLU A 231 54.61 -63.02 -43.12
CA GLU A 231 55.02 -64.39 -42.79
C GLU A 231 54.55 -65.40 -43.85
N SER A 232 53.30 -65.29 -44.31
CA SER A 232 52.77 -66.13 -45.39
C SER A 232 53.52 -65.89 -46.69
N SER A 233 53.79 -64.64 -47.06
CA SER A 233 54.56 -64.31 -48.27
C SER A 233 56.00 -64.78 -48.17
N GLN A 234 56.62 -64.69 -47.00
CA GLN A 234 57.97 -65.18 -46.72
C GLN A 234 58.02 -66.71 -46.81
N SER A 235 57.02 -67.41 -46.25
CA SER A 235 56.91 -68.87 -46.38
C SER A 235 56.71 -69.28 -47.84
N ARG A 236 55.84 -68.60 -48.58
CA ARG A 236 55.65 -68.81 -50.03
C ARG A 236 56.92 -68.53 -50.81
N LEU A 237 57.65 -67.47 -50.49
CA LEU A 237 58.96 -67.18 -51.09
C LEU A 237 59.94 -68.30 -50.80
N SER A 238 60.05 -68.78 -49.55
CA SER A 238 60.92 -69.91 -49.23
C SER A 238 60.51 -71.21 -49.94
N GLU A 239 59.21 -71.48 -50.07
CA GLU A 239 58.71 -72.61 -50.88
C GLU A 239 59.00 -72.42 -52.36
N ARG A 240 58.87 -71.20 -52.88
CA ARG A 240 59.20 -70.87 -54.27
C ARG A 240 60.69 -70.95 -54.52
N ASP A 241 61.54 -70.51 -53.62
CA ASP A 241 63.00 -70.60 -53.72
C ASP A 241 63.43 -72.07 -53.66
N ALA A 242 62.85 -72.88 -52.77
CA ALA A 242 63.06 -74.33 -52.75
C ALA A 242 62.55 -75.02 -54.04
N ARG A 243 61.41 -74.56 -54.58
CA ARG A 243 60.91 -75.02 -55.89
C ARG A 243 61.76 -74.52 -57.04
N ILE A 244 62.34 -73.33 -56.97
CA ILE A 244 63.25 -72.79 -57.99
C ILE A 244 64.55 -73.58 -57.92
N GLU A 245 65.08 -73.91 -56.75
CA GLU A 245 66.25 -74.78 -56.61
C GLU A 245 65.96 -76.19 -57.16
N ALA A 246 64.78 -76.75 -56.84
CA ALA A 246 64.33 -78.01 -57.43
C ALA A 246 64.11 -77.90 -58.94
N LEU A 247 63.45 -76.85 -59.43
CA LEU A 247 63.23 -76.59 -60.84
C LEU A 247 64.51 -76.22 -61.56
N GLU A 248 65.51 -75.62 -60.93
CA GLU A 248 66.83 -75.33 -61.51
C GLU A 248 67.64 -76.62 -61.58
N SER A 249 67.44 -77.56 -60.65
CA SER A 249 67.94 -78.93 -60.78
C SER A 249 67.21 -79.71 -61.89
N GLU A 250 65.89 -79.53 -62.02
CA GLU A 250 65.06 -80.14 -63.07
C GLU A 250 65.23 -79.43 -64.42
N LEU A 251 65.59 -78.15 -64.47
CA LEU A 251 65.87 -77.33 -65.66
C LEU A 251 67.35 -77.42 -66.00
N ALA A 252 68.24 -77.80 -65.09
CA ALA A 252 69.50 -78.43 -65.47
C ALA A 252 69.24 -79.80 -66.13
N ALA A 253 68.23 -80.55 -65.68
CA ALA A 253 67.78 -81.81 -66.31
C ALA A 253 66.89 -81.62 -67.56
N SER A 254 66.20 -80.50 -67.71
CA SER A 254 65.28 -80.14 -68.80
C SER A 254 65.90 -79.11 -69.75
N LYS A 255 67.00 -78.44 -69.40
CA LYS A 255 67.97 -77.97 -70.41
C LYS A 255 68.60 -79.15 -71.15
N ALA A 256 68.53 -80.37 -70.60
CA ALA A 256 68.77 -81.59 -71.37
C ALA A 256 67.52 -82.10 -72.13
N HIS A 257 66.34 -81.50 -71.93
CA HIS A 257 65.06 -81.80 -72.61
C HIS A 257 64.28 -80.51 -72.89
N SER A 258 64.73 -79.78 -73.91
CA SER A 258 64.11 -78.55 -74.37
C SER A 258 62.88 -78.82 -75.24
N SER A 259 61.69 -78.41 -74.79
CA SER A 259 60.69 -77.66 -75.56
C SER A 259 59.36 -77.61 -74.80
N ASP A 260 58.88 -76.44 -74.36
CA ASP A 260 57.47 -76.29 -73.99
C ASP A 260 56.94 -74.90 -74.37
N SER A 261 56.22 -74.88 -75.49
CA SER A 261 55.58 -73.69 -76.07
C SER A 261 54.28 -73.31 -75.35
N GLU A 262 53.67 -74.21 -74.56
CA GLU A 262 52.41 -73.96 -73.87
C GLU A 262 52.57 -73.02 -72.66
N ALA A 263 53.70 -73.09 -71.94
CA ALA A 263 53.97 -72.22 -70.79
C ALA A 263 54.03 -70.72 -71.17
N LEU A 264 54.51 -70.42 -72.39
CA LEU A 264 54.52 -69.05 -72.92
C LEU A 264 53.10 -68.53 -73.21
N SER A 265 52.19 -69.39 -73.64
CA SER A 265 50.80 -69.00 -73.91
C SER A 265 50.01 -68.69 -72.63
N VAL A 266 50.25 -69.45 -71.55
CA VAL A 266 49.62 -69.22 -70.24
C VAL A 266 50.09 -67.90 -69.62
N LEU A 267 51.39 -67.59 -69.73
CA LEU A 267 51.94 -66.30 -69.29
C LEU A 267 51.34 -65.12 -70.07
N GLN A 268 51.15 -65.27 -71.37
CA GLN A 268 50.55 -64.23 -72.20
C GLN A 268 49.10 -63.95 -71.79
N ASN A 269 48.31 -64.99 -71.49
CA ASN A 269 46.94 -64.85 -71.01
C ASN A 269 46.88 -64.17 -69.63
N GLN A 270 47.71 -64.60 -68.67
CA GLN A 270 47.77 -63.99 -67.34
C GLN A 270 48.20 -62.52 -67.37
N LEU A 271 49.15 -62.17 -68.25
CA LEU A 271 49.56 -60.77 -68.43
C LEU A 271 48.41 -59.92 -69.01
N SER A 272 47.64 -60.49 -69.96
CA SER A 272 46.47 -59.80 -70.51
C SER A 272 45.39 -59.57 -69.46
N GLU A 273 45.12 -60.55 -68.60
CA GLU A 273 44.18 -60.42 -67.48
C GLU A 273 44.63 -59.34 -66.49
N GLN A 274 45.91 -59.32 -66.11
CA GLN A 274 46.47 -58.27 -65.24
C GLN A 274 46.36 -56.88 -65.86
N VAL A 275 46.62 -56.74 -67.16
CA VAL A 275 46.46 -55.46 -67.86
C VAL A 275 45.00 -55.01 -67.88
N THR A 276 44.04 -55.92 -68.07
CA THR A 276 42.61 -55.57 -67.98
C THR A 276 42.19 -55.18 -66.56
N HIS A 277 42.73 -55.85 -65.54
CA HIS A 277 42.48 -55.52 -64.14
C HIS A 277 43.05 -54.14 -63.76
N ILE A 278 44.28 -53.83 -64.18
CA ILE A 278 44.89 -52.51 -63.99
C ILE A 278 44.05 -51.42 -64.66
N ARG A 279 43.58 -51.65 -65.90
CA ARG A 279 42.68 -50.70 -66.58
C ARG A 279 41.36 -50.48 -65.83
N LYS A 280 40.79 -51.53 -65.25
CA LYS A 280 39.59 -51.41 -64.40
C LYS A 280 39.87 -50.58 -63.16
N LEU A 281 40.98 -50.85 -62.45
CA LEU A 281 41.39 -50.08 -61.27
C LEU A 281 41.67 -48.61 -61.61
N GLU A 282 42.29 -48.34 -62.77
CA GLU A 282 42.49 -46.97 -63.24
C GLU A 282 41.15 -46.26 -63.53
N SER A 283 40.16 -46.97 -64.10
CA SER A 283 38.81 -46.41 -64.31
C SER A 283 38.15 -46.06 -62.99
N THR A 284 38.13 -46.98 -62.03
CA THR A 284 37.51 -46.75 -60.72
C THR A 284 38.23 -45.63 -59.95
N ASN A 285 39.55 -45.53 -60.07
CA ASN A 285 40.31 -44.44 -59.44
C ASN A 285 39.96 -43.08 -60.08
N ARG A 286 39.79 -43.02 -61.41
CA ARG A 286 39.31 -41.81 -62.09
C ARG A 286 37.89 -41.43 -61.66
N GLU A 287 36.99 -42.39 -61.52
CA GLU A 287 35.62 -42.18 -61.04
C GLU A 287 35.61 -41.65 -59.59
N GLN A 288 36.37 -42.28 -58.68
CA GLN A 288 36.52 -41.83 -57.29
C GLN A 288 37.13 -40.43 -57.19
N LEU A 289 38.12 -40.10 -58.02
CA LEU A 289 38.66 -38.74 -58.09
C LEU A 289 37.61 -37.72 -58.57
N GLY A 290 36.74 -38.12 -59.50
CA GLY A 290 35.59 -37.32 -59.94
C GLY A 290 34.60 -37.07 -58.80
N GLU A 291 34.25 -38.09 -58.04
CA GLU A 291 33.39 -37.99 -56.86
C GLU A 291 34.00 -37.11 -55.77
N LEU A 292 35.30 -37.28 -55.47
CA LEU A 292 36.01 -36.45 -54.49
C LEU A 292 36.05 -34.99 -54.91
N ARG A 293 36.22 -34.69 -56.22
CA ARG A 293 36.12 -33.32 -56.73
C ARG A 293 34.70 -32.77 -56.54
N ARG A 294 33.67 -33.53 -56.92
CA ARG A 294 32.27 -33.14 -56.74
C ARG A 294 31.93 -32.87 -55.27
N LEU A 295 32.38 -33.74 -54.36
CA LEU A 295 32.18 -33.56 -52.93
C LEU A 295 32.91 -32.32 -52.40
N ARG A 296 34.14 -32.06 -52.84
CA ARG A 296 34.86 -30.82 -52.47
C ARG A 296 34.15 -29.56 -52.97
N ASP A 297 33.62 -29.57 -54.19
CA ASP A 297 32.86 -28.45 -54.74
C ASP A 297 31.55 -28.22 -53.98
N SER A 298 30.83 -29.30 -53.64
CA SER A 298 29.64 -29.21 -52.80
C SER A 298 29.96 -28.68 -51.41
N HIS A 299 31.05 -29.12 -50.78
CA HIS A 299 31.48 -28.63 -49.48
C HIS A 299 31.85 -27.15 -49.51
N ARG A 300 32.48 -26.69 -50.60
CA ARG A 300 32.73 -25.26 -50.83
C ARG A 300 31.43 -24.47 -50.96
N SER A 301 30.44 -24.98 -51.68
CA SER A 301 29.12 -24.33 -51.76
C SER A 301 28.40 -24.28 -50.41
N VAL A 302 28.46 -25.36 -49.63
CA VAL A 302 27.87 -25.41 -48.28
C VAL A 302 28.52 -24.37 -47.37
N LYS A 303 29.86 -24.23 -47.40
CA LYS A 303 30.56 -23.19 -46.64
C LYS A 303 30.10 -21.77 -46.99
N VAL A 304 29.92 -21.48 -48.29
CA VAL A 304 29.41 -20.17 -48.72
C VAL A 304 27.99 -19.94 -48.18
N VAL A 305 27.14 -20.97 -48.20
CA VAL A 305 25.78 -20.88 -47.63
C VAL A 305 25.81 -20.71 -46.11
N GLU A 306 26.73 -21.37 -45.41
CA GLU A 306 26.93 -21.22 -43.96
C GLU A 306 27.40 -19.79 -43.61
N GLU A 307 28.33 -19.22 -44.37
CA GLU A 307 28.77 -17.83 -44.21
C GLU A 307 27.64 -16.83 -44.48
N GLN A 308 26.85 -17.04 -45.54
CA GLN A 308 25.69 -16.21 -45.84
C GLN A 308 24.62 -16.31 -44.76
N LYS A 309 24.36 -17.53 -44.26
CA LYS A 309 23.45 -17.76 -43.13
C LYS A 309 23.93 -17.02 -41.90
N HIS A 310 25.22 -17.11 -41.58
CA HIS A 310 25.79 -16.39 -40.45
C HIS A 310 25.68 -14.86 -40.62
N GLY A 311 25.90 -14.34 -41.84
CA GLY A 311 25.68 -12.94 -42.18
C GLY A 311 24.23 -12.49 -41.94
N LEU A 312 23.26 -13.27 -42.43
CA LEU A 312 21.83 -13.02 -42.22
C LEU A 312 21.43 -13.11 -40.74
N GLU A 313 22.03 -14.02 -39.98
CA GLU A 313 21.80 -14.13 -38.53
C GLU A 313 22.30 -12.88 -37.79
N ILE A 314 23.45 -12.34 -38.17
CA ILE A 314 23.98 -11.07 -37.63
C ILE A 314 23.07 -9.90 -38.01
N GLU A 315 22.66 -9.80 -39.27
CA GLU A 315 21.73 -8.74 -39.73
C GLU A 315 20.41 -8.81 -38.97
N LEU A 316 19.87 -10.01 -38.75
CA LEU A 316 18.64 -10.22 -37.98
C LEU A 316 18.82 -9.83 -36.51
N GLN A 317 19.99 -10.06 -35.93
CA GLN A 317 20.32 -9.58 -34.59
C GLN A 317 20.37 -8.05 -34.53
N VAL A 318 21.01 -7.40 -35.50
CA VAL A 318 21.05 -5.94 -35.61
C VAL A 318 19.66 -5.35 -35.79
N LEU A 319 18.81 -5.97 -36.63
CA LEU A 319 17.42 -5.53 -36.83
C LEU A 319 16.60 -5.63 -35.53
N LYS A 320 16.81 -6.67 -34.72
CA LYS A 320 16.17 -6.79 -33.39
C LYS A 320 16.64 -5.69 -32.45
N ASP A 321 17.93 -5.35 -32.45
CA ASP A 321 18.48 -4.29 -31.63
C ASP A 321 17.95 -2.91 -32.06
N VAL A 322 17.84 -2.65 -33.36
CA VAL A 322 17.21 -1.42 -33.90
C VAL A 322 15.72 -1.37 -33.54
N GLN A 323 15.00 -2.49 -33.64
CA GLN A 323 13.59 -2.55 -33.24
C GLN A 323 13.41 -2.25 -31.74
N LYS A 324 14.33 -2.71 -30.90
CA LYS A 324 14.35 -2.40 -29.47
C LYS A 324 14.62 -0.91 -29.25
N GLN A 325 15.64 -0.33 -29.88
CA GLN A 325 15.94 1.10 -29.80
C GLN A 325 14.78 1.96 -30.31
N LEU A 326 14.11 1.54 -31.39
CA LEU A 326 12.90 2.20 -31.90
C LEU A 326 11.77 2.17 -30.88
N GLY A 327 11.54 1.02 -30.23
CA GLY A 327 10.56 0.90 -29.16
C GLY A 327 10.89 1.81 -27.97
N GLU A 328 12.15 1.84 -27.52
CA GLU A 328 12.61 2.74 -26.45
C GLU A 328 12.43 4.22 -26.82
N ALA A 329 12.78 4.61 -28.05
CA ALA A 329 12.62 5.97 -28.55
C ALA A 329 11.14 6.37 -28.68
N GLN A 330 10.26 5.45 -29.10
CA GLN A 330 8.82 5.68 -29.15
C GLN A 330 8.23 5.91 -27.75
N ILE A 331 8.65 5.11 -26.77
CA ILE A 331 8.23 5.29 -25.36
C ILE A 331 8.73 6.64 -24.83
N GLN A 332 10.00 7.01 -25.06
CA GLN A 332 10.53 8.31 -24.65
C GLN A 332 9.76 9.47 -25.29
N LYS A 333 9.43 9.36 -26.57
CA LYS A 333 8.61 10.34 -27.28
C LYS A 333 7.22 10.47 -26.65
N GLU A 334 6.56 9.36 -26.34
CA GLU A 334 5.26 9.37 -25.69
C GLU A 334 5.32 10.03 -24.31
N ILE A 335 6.34 9.70 -23.50
CA ILE A 335 6.58 10.34 -22.19
C ILE A 335 6.77 11.86 -22.35
N LEU A 336 7.59 12.31 -23.30
CA LEU A 336 7.82 13.73 -23.55
C LEU A 336 6.57 14.44 -24.09
N GLU A 337 5.76 13.76 -24.90
CA GLU A 337 4.48 14.29 -25.38
C GLU A 337 3.46 14.41 -24.25
N ASP A 338 3.41 13.43 -23.34
CA ASP A 338 2.55 13.48 -22.16
C ASP A 338 3.02 14.55 -21.17
N GLU A 339 4.31 14.67 -20.91
CA GLU A 339 4.89 15.78 -20.15
C GLU A 339 4.49 17.13 -20.79
N LYS A 340 4.65 17.28 -22.11
CA LYS A 340 4.20 18.49 -22.83
C LYS A 340 2.70 18.74 -22.66
N ARG A 341 1.86 17.71 -22.71
CA ARG A 341 0.40 17.81 -22.48
C ARG A 341 0.10 18.25 -21.04
N THR A 342 0.81 17.71 -20.06
CA THR A 342 0.63 18.12 -18.65
C THR A 342 1.01 19.58 -18.44
N TRP A 343 2.13 20.02 -19.01
CA TRP A 343 2.53 21.43 -18.96
C TRP A 343 1.50 22.32 -19.65
N THR A 344 1.15 22.03 -20.90
CA THR A 344 0.15 22.82 -21.63
C THR A 344 -1.18 22.91 -20.88
N SER A 345 -1.67 21.83 -20.29
CA SER A 345 -2.89 21.85 -19.48
C SER A 345 -2.77 22.63 -18.16
N LEU A 346 -1.59 22.70 -17.54
CA LEU A 346 -1.35 23.51 -16.34
C LEU A 346 -1.25 25.01 -16.67
N LEU A 347 -0.79 25.30 -17.88
CA LEU A 347 -0.61 26.65 -18.41
C LEU A 347 -1.87 27.25 -19.05
N GLU A 348 -2.78 26.41 -19.52
CA GLU A 348 -4.10 26.81 -20.00
C GLU A 348 -4.99 27.27 -18.82
N ARG A 349 -5.09 28.58 -18.63
CA ARG A 349 -6.03 29.22 -17.69
C ARG A 349 -7.24 29.72 -18.47
N GLU A 350 -8.45 29.38 -18.01
CA GLU A 350 -9.70 29.73 -18.71
C GLU A 350 -9.74 31.22 -19.10
N GLY A 351 -9.80 31.49 -20.42
CA GLY A 351 -9.99 32.81 -20.99
C GLY A 351 -8.72 33.60 -21.37
N HIS A 352 -7.52 33.06 -21.15
CA HIS A 352 -6.26 33.70 -21.58
C HIS A 352 -5.60 32.89 -22.71
N GLU A 353 -5.12 33.56 -23.76
CA GLU A 353 -4.23 32.92 -24.74
C GLU A 353 -2.99 32.39 -24.01
N ASN A 354 -2.42 31.29 -24.47
CA ASN A 354 -1.23 30.67 -23.86
C ASN A 354 -0.05 31.67 -23.86
N GLU A 355 0.07 32.46 -22.78
CA GLU A 355 1.13 33.48 -22.60
C GLU A 355 2.54 32.84 -22.64
N PHE A 356 2.62 31.53 -22.38
CA PHE A 356 3.87 30.78 -22.38
C PHE A 356 3.78 29.55 -23.29
N VAL A 357 4.55 29.58 -24.38
CA VAL A 357 4.64 28.49 -25.38
C VAL A 357 5.70 27.45 -24.99
N SER A 358 6.65 27.81 -24.12
CA SER A 358 7.78 26.97 -23.70
C SER A 358 7.96 26.98 -22.18
N PRO A 359 8.31 25.85 -21.54
CA PRO A 359 8.70 25.79 -20.13
C PRO A 359 9.80 26.80 -19.77
N GLU A 360 10.71 27.09 -20.70
CA GLU A 360 11.74 28.12 -20.50
C GLU A 360 11.14 29.51 -20.28
N ALA A 361 10.05 29.84 -20.97
CA ALA A 361 9.35 31.11 -20.81
C ALA A 361 8.68 31.21 -19.43
N VAL A 362 8.17 30.09 -18.90
CA VAL A 362 7.62 30.00 -17.54
C VAL A 362 8.70 30.22 -16.50
N VAL A 363 9.87 29.59 -16.68
CA VAL A 363 11.01 29.77 -15.77
C VAL A 363 11.49 31.22 -15.79
N LYS A 364 11.57 31.85 -16.97
CA LYS A 364 11.91 33.27 -17.10
C LYS A 364 10.90 34.17 -16.39
N ALA A 365 9.60 33.94 -16.57
CA ALA A 365 8.55 34.69 -15.88
C ALA A 365 8.57 34.46 -14.35
N LEU A 366 8.83 33.23 -13.90
CA LEU A 366 8.96 32.91 -12.48
C LEU A 366 10.20 33.57 -11.86
N ILE A 367 11.33 33.61 -12.59
CA ILE A 367 12.52 34.35 -12.16
C ILE A 367 12.21 35.84 -12.07
N GLN A 368 11.54 36.40 -13.08
CA GLN A 368 11.11 37.80 -13.07
C GLN A 368 10.19 38.10 -11.88
N GLN A 369 9.18 37.27 -11.62
CA GLN A 369 8.31 37.44 -10.45
C GLN A 369 9.05 37.27 -9.13
N ARG A 370 10.05 36.39 -9.04
CA ARG A 370 10.89 36.29 -7.84
C ARG A 370 11.72 37.54 -7.61
N ILE A 371 12.24 38.15 -8.68
CA ILE A 371 12.97 39.42 -8.62
C ILE A 371 12.02 40.55 -8.20
N GLU A 372 10.84 40.63 -8.81
CA GLU A 372 9.81 41.61 -8.44
C GLU A 372 9.36 41.42 -6.99
N TYR A 373 9.09 40.19 -6.55
CA TYR A 373 8.74 39.90 -5.16
C TYR A 373 9.86 40.29 -4.20
N ALA A 374 11.13 39.94 -4.50
CA ALA A 374 12.27 40.35 -3.71
C ALA A 374 12.37 41.89 -3.61
N SER A 375 12.17 42.60 -4.74
CA SER A 375 12.18 44.06 -4.75
C SER A 375 11.04 44.67 -3.93
N ILE A 376 9.85 44.07 -3.98
CA ILE A 376 8.70 44.50 -3.17
C ILE A 376 8.95 44.20 -1.70
N THR A 377 9.51 43.04 -1.35
CA THR A 377 9.85 42.73 0.05
C THR A 377 10.94 43.63 0.60
N ASP A 378 11.92 44.01 -0.21
CA ASP A 378 12.95 44.98 0.17
C ASP A 378 12.30 46.35 0.40
N SER A 379 11.43 46.80 -0.51
CA SER A 379 10.67 48.06 -0.35
C SER A 379 9.73 48.04 0.85
N LEU A 380 9.14 46.89 1.17
CA LEU A 380 8.31 46.73 2.37
C LEU A 380 9.18 46.76 3.63
N GLY A 381 10.37 46.17 3.59
CA GLY A 381 11.36 46.24 4.66
C GLY A 381 11.81 47.67 4.94
N THR A 382 12.06 48.47 3.89
CA THR A 382 12.38 49.90 4.05
C THR A 382 11.20 50.67 4.63
N VAL A 383 9.98 50.46 4.12
CA VAL A 383 8.77 51.14 4.64
C VAL A 383 8.47 50.72 6.08
N GLN A 384 8.70 49.46 6.46
CA GLN A 384 8.56 48.99 7.84
C GLN A 384 9.62 49.60 8.75
N GLY A 385 10.86 49.77 8.26
CA GLY A 385 11.91 50.51 8.95
C GLY A 385 11.53 51.97 9.19
N ASP A 386 11.05 52.65 8.15
CA ASP A 386 10.55 54.03 8.24
C ASP A 386 9.39 54.13 9.23
N LEU A 387 8.44 53.19 9.19
CA LEU A 387 7.30 53.16 10.11
C LEU A 387 7.77 52.96 11.56
N ALA A 388 8.73 52.08 11.81
CA ALA A 388 9.31 51.86 13.12
C ALA A 388 10.03 53.11 13.64
N GLU A 389 10.78 53.81 12.78
CA GLU A 389 11.39 55.10 13.11
C GLU A 389 10.33 56.15 13.47
N LYS A 390 9.25 56.25 12.68
CA LYS A 390 8.13 57.14 12.99
C LYS A 390 7.44 56.77 14.31
N ASP A 391 7.24 55.49 14.60
CA ASP A 391 6.66 55.02 15.86
C ASP A 391 7.57 55.34 17.06
N GLU A 392 8.89 55.23 16.91
CA GLU A 392 9.85 55.66 17.94
C GLU A 392 9.81 57.16 18.18
N ILE A 393 9.72 57.96 17.10
CA ILE A 393 9.54 59.43 17.20
C ILE A 393 8.22 59.76 17.90
N ILE A 394 7.12 59.10 17.54
CA ILE A 394 5.80 59.30 18.17
C ILE A 394 5.90 58.98 19.67
N LYS A 395 6.49 57.83 20.04
CA LYS A 395 6.68 57.47 21.46
C LYS A 395 7.53 58.50 22.19
N ALA A 396 8.60 59.00 21.58
CA ALA A 396 9.43 60.05 22.17
C ALA A 396 8.61 61.33 22.42
N LEU A 397 7.83 61.77 21.44
CA LEU A 397 6.92 62.93 21.57
C LEU A 397 5.82 62.68 22.61
N GLU A 398 5.27 61.47 22.70
CA GLU A 398 4.31 61.09 23.74
C GLU A 398 4.95 61.17 25.13
N THR A 399 6.17 60.67 25.32
CA THR A 399 6.88 60.78 26.60
C THR A 399 7.23 62.22 26.96
N GLU A 400 7.60 63.06 25.98
CA GLU A 400 7.84 64.49 26.18
C GLU A 400 6.54 65.21 26.57
N LYS A 401 5.43 64.89 25.91
CA LYS A 401 4.10 65.40 26.26
C LYS A 401 3.70 65.00 27.68
N GLU A 402 3.93 63.75 28.08
CA GLU A 402 3.69 63.28 29.45
C GLU A 402 4.57 64.02 30.47
N ALA A 403 5.85 64.24 30.15
CA ALA A 403 6.75 65.00 31.00
C ALA A 403 6.28 66.46 31.19
N LEU A 404 5.93 67.15 30.09
CA LEU A 404 5.40 68.51 30.12
C LEU A 404 4.05 68.60 30.87
N MET A 405 3.18 67.61 30.68
CA MET A 405 1.93 67.51 31.46
C MET A 405 2.22 67.38 32.96
N SER A 406 3.19 66.54 33.34
CA SER A 406 3.58 66.39 34.75
C SER A 406 4.19 67.66 35.34
N GLU A 407 4.93 68.44 34.54
CA GLU A 407 5.49 69.73 34.96
C GLU A 407 4.39 70.79 35.12
N ALA A 408 3.42 70.84 34.20
CA ALA A 408 2.25 71.69 34.31
C ALA A 408 1.39 71.35 35.54
N GLU A 409 1.24 70.07 35.88
CA GLU A 409 0.57 69.62 37.11
C GLU A 409 1.32 70.04 38.39
N LYS A 410 2.66 69.96 38.39
CA LYS A 410 3.50 70.46 39.50
C LYS A 410 3.35 71.98 39.68
N LEU A 411 3.32 72.75 38.59
CA LEU A 411 3.10 74.19 38.65
C LEU A 411 1.69 74.54 39.14
N LYS A 412 0.66 73.82 38.67
CA LYS A 412 -0.73 73.97 39.14
C LYS A 412 -0.89 73.62 40.62
N SER A 413 -0.29 72.53 41.09
CA SER A 413 -0.36 72.15 42.50
C SER A 413 0.34 73.18 43.42
N ASN A 414 1.43 73.78 42.98
CA ASN A 414 2.07 74.89 43.70
C ASN A 414 1.20 76.16 43.75
N GLN A 415 0.43 76.46 42.70
CA GLN A 415 -0.55 77.56 42.68
C GLN A 415 -1.74 77.31 43.62
N ILE A 416 -2.29 76.08 43.62
CA ILE A 416 -3.41 75.68 44.50
C ILE A 416 -3.01 75.76 45.98
N ALA A 417 -1.75 75.47 46.32
CA ALA A 417 -1.23 75.60 47.67
C ALA A 417 -1.21 77.06 48.19
N GLN A 418 -1.09 78.06 47.31
CA GLN A 418 -1.18 79.47 47.68
C GLN A 418 -2.63 79.95 47.90
N GLU A 419 -3.60 79.42 47.13
CA GLU A 419 -5.02 79.83 47.22
C GLU A 419 -5.79 79.16 48.37
N ALA A 420 -5.42 77.93 48.76
CA ALA A 420 -6.09 77.15 49.81
C ALA A 420 -6.07 77.80 51.22
N GLY A 421 -5.22 78.80 51.45
CA GLY A 421 -5.14 79.54 52.71
C GLY A 421 -6.30 80.51 52.95
N GLN A 422 -6.95 81.03 51.90
CA GLN A 422 -8.03 82.02 52.02
C GLN A 422 -9.43 81.37 51.99
N ASP A 423 -9.62 80.31 51.20
CA ASP A 423 -10.94 79.68 50.99
C ASP A 423 -11.44 78.83 52.17
N ASN A 424 -10.53 78.29 52.99
CA ASN A 424 -10.88 77.45 54.13
C ASN A 424 -11.69 78.20 55.22
N LYS A 425 -11.62 79.55 55.23
CA LYS A 425 -12.37 80.41 56.15
C LYS A 425 -13.76 80.75 55.61
N ALA A 426 -13.90 80.91 54.30
CA ALA A 426 -15.18 81.14 53.63
C ALA A 426 -16.06 79.88 53.66
N TYR A 427 -15.45 78.71 53.42
CA TYR A 427 -16.15 77.42 53.46
C TYR A 427 -16.78 77.14 54.84
N LYS A 428 -16.04 77.39 55.92
CA LYS A 428 -16.55 77.20 57.30
C LYS A 428 -17.68 78.16 57.68
N ARG A 429 -17.78 79.34 57.05
CA ARG A 429 -18.91 80.26 57.24
C ARG A 429 -20.14 79.79 56.49
N LEU A 430 -19.96 79.33 55.26
CA LEU A 430 -21.05 78.80 54.43
C LEU A 430 -21.65 77.52 55.04
N GLU A 431 -20.82 76.65 55.60
CA GLU A 431 -21.28 75.43 56.27
C GLU A 431 -22.15 75.72 57.51
N ARG A 432 -21.80 76.75 58.29
CA ARG A 432 -22.64 77.18 59.44
C ARG A 432 -23.99 77.74 58.99
N GLN A 433 -24.04 78.47 57.87
CA GLN A 433 -25.30 78.98 57.31
C GLN A 433 -26.18 77.83 56.80
N ARG A 434 -25.59 76.82 56.15
CA ARG A 434 -26.28 75.60 55.73
C ARG A 434 -26.92 74.87 56.91
N VAL A 435 -26.18 74.65 58.00
CA VAL A 435 -26.69 73.93 59.18
C VAL A 435 -27.85 74.68 59.85
N LEU A 436 -27.83 76.01 59.87
CA LEU A 436 -28.93 76.81 60.41
C LEU A 436 -30.19 76.70 59.54
N ALA A 437 -30.06 76.79 58.22
CA ALA A 437 -31.18 76.63 57.29
C ALA A 437 -31.81 75.22 57.36
N VAL A 438 -31.00 74.17 57.53
CA VAL A 438 -31.50 72.80 57.68
C VAL A 438 -32.34 72.65 58.95
N LYS A 439 -31.92 73.25 60.07
CA LYS A 439 -32.71 73.22 61.32
C LYS A 439 -34.02 74.00 61.21
N GLU A 440 -34.03 75.10 60.47
CA GLU A 440 -35.25 75.86 60.19
C GLU A 440 -36.22 75.07 59.31
N VAL A 441 -35.72 74.37 58.30
CA VAL A 441 -36.52 73.43 57.47
C VAL A 441 -37.05 72.26 58.31
N GLU A 442 -36.26 71.71 59.22
CA GLU A 442 -36.73 70.65 60.14
C GLU A 442 -37.82 71.16 61.09
N TYR A 443 -37.70 72.39 61.60
CA TYR A 443 -38.72 73.02 62.43
C TYR A 443 -40.03 73.28 61.66
N LEU A 444 -39.94 73.80 60.42
CA LEU A 444 -41.10 73.99 59.54
C LEU A 444 -41.74 72.66 59.12
N ARG A 445 -40.95 71.62 58.89
CA ARG A 445 -41.46 70.26 58.62
C ARG A 445 -42.16 69.65 59.84
N ALA A 446 -41.67 69.92 61.06
CA ALA A 446 -42.34 69.49 62.28
C ALA A 446 -43.70 70.22 62.46
N GLN A 447 -43.78 71.50 62.13
CA GLN A 447 -45.03 72.26 62.14
C GLN A 447 -46.03 71.78 61.07
N LEU A 448 -45.56 71.50 59.85
CA LEU A 448 -46.41 70.91 58.81
C LEU A 448 -46.92 69.53 59.23
N LYS A 449 -46.07 68.72 59.87
CA LYS A 449 -46.48 67.42 60.38
C LYS A 449 -47.53 67.52 61.49
N THR A 450 -47.49 68.56 62.32
CA THR A 450 -48.57 68.81 63.31
C THR A 450 -49.87 69.25 62.64
N PHE A 451 -49.81 70.05 61.56
CA PHE A 451 -50.99 70.40 60.77
C PHE A 451 -51.56 69.19 60.02
N ASP A 452 -50.73 68.32 59.45
CA ASP A 452 -51.17 67.06 58.84
C ASP A 452 -51.84 66.14 59.87
N THR A 453 -51.35 66.11 61.12
CA THR A 453 -52.01 65.35 62.20
C THR A 453 -53.30 66.00 62.69
N GLU A 454 -53.43 67.33 62.63
CA GLU A 454 -54.69 68.02 62.97
C GLU A 454 -55.73 67.91 61.83
N GLU A 455 -55.29 67.96 60.57
CA GLU A 455 -56.14 67.82 59.39
C GLU A 455 -56.66 66.37 59.23
N THR A 456 -55.85 65.38 59.61
CA THR A 456 -56.27 63.96 59.66
C THR A 456 -57.20 63.63 60.83
N VAL A 457 -57.28 64.46 61.88
CA VAL A 457 -58.19 64.29 63.02
C VAL A 457 -59.49 65.10 62.87
N MET A 458 -59.54 66.11 61.98
CA MET A 458 -60.72 66.96 61.78
C MET A 458 -61.58 66.67 60.53
N MET A 459 -61.20 65.72 59.67
CA MET A 459 -62.00 65.36 58.48
C MET A 459 -62.30 63.86 58.36
N ASP A 460 -63.33 63.40 59.05
CA ASP A 460 -64.04 62.15 58.72
C ASP A 460 -64.99 62.41 57.54
N ASN A 461 -64.51 62.21 56.31
CA ASN A 461 -65.37 62.13 55.11
C ASN A 461 -64.91 60.99 54.20
N ALA A 462 -65.61 59.85 54.29
CA ALA A 462 -65.35 58.59 53.59
C ALA A 462 -65.52 58.63 52.05
N ASN A 463 -65.78 59.79 51.44
CA ASN A 463 -65.88 59.96 49.99
C ASN A 463 -64.69 60.73 49.37
N PHE A 464 -63.68 61.11 50.16
CA PHE A 464 -62.50 61.85 49.68
C PHE A 464 -61.34 60.93 49.24
N ASP A 465 -61.41 59.62 49.54
CA ASP A 465 -60.28 58.68 49.34
C ASP A 465 -60.16 58.15 47.89
N ALA A 466 -61.27 58.10 47.15
CA ALA A 466 -61.25 57.68 45.74
C ALA A 466 -60.70 58.76 44.80
N GLN A 467 -61.08 60.03 44.98
CA GLN A 467 -60.55 61.14 44.18
C GLN A 467 -59.11 61.50 44.56
N ARG A 468 -58.75 61.36 45.84
CA ARG A 468 -57.36 61.56 46.29
C ARG A 468 -56.47 60.40 45.85
N SER A 469 -56.94 59.15 45.81
CA SER A 469 -56.17 58.04 45.25
C SER A 469 -55.99 58.11 43.73
N GLU A 470 -56.96 58.63 42.98
CA GLU A 470 -56.76 58.97 41.56
C GLU A 470 -55.80 60.14 41.37
N GLN A 471 -55.88 61.18 42.21
CA GLN A 471 -54.89 62.27 42.20
C GLN A 471 -53.49 61.77 42.57
N VAL A 472 -53.37 60.89 43.56
CA VAL A 472 -52.09 60.28 43.97
C VAL A 472 -51.53 59.42 42.84
N LYS A 473 -52.35 58.59 42.18
CA LYS A 473 -51.89 57.84 40.98
C LYS A 473 -51.45 58.75 39.83
N ASN A 474 -52.18 59.84 39.58
CA ASN A 474 -51.79 60.79 38.54
C ASN A 474 -50.49 61.54 38.91
N LEU A 475 -50.30 61.86 40.19
CA LEU A 475 -49.06 62.45 40.70
C LEU A 475 -47.89 61.46 40.70
N GLU A 476 -48.13 60.18 41.00
CA GLU A 476 -47.13 59.11 40.89
C GLU A 476 -46.68 58.90 39.44
N ASN A 477 -47.63 58.84 38.49
CA ASN A 477 -47.33 58.78 37.07
C ASN A 477 -46.53 60.00 36.61
N LEU A 478 -46.88 61.20 37.10
CA LEU A 478 -46.15 62.41 36.77
C LEU A 478 -44.75 62.44 37.40
N VAL A 479 -44.60 61.90 38.62
CA VAL A 479 -43.29 61.75 39.28
C VAL A 479 -42.42 60.72 38.54
N ASP A 480 -42.99 59.63 38.05
CA ASP A 480 -42.24 58.64 37.26
C ASP A 480 -41.91 59.17 35.87
N GLN A 481 -42.79 59.95 35.24
CA GLN A 481 -42.46 60.73 34.05
C GLN A 481 -41.32 61.71 34.33
N TYR A 482 -41.36 62.47 35.43
CA TYR A 482 -40.26 63.36 35.82
C TYR A 482 -38.99 62.62 36.17
N LYS A 483 -39.03 61.43 36.79
CA LYS A 483 -37.82 60.62 37.01
C LYS A 483 -37.26 60.11 35.69
N SER A 484 -38.11 59.70 34.76
CA SER A 484 -37.68 59.28 33.43
C SER A 484 -37.10 60.45 32.65
N GLU A 485 -37.72 61.64 32.68
CA GLU A 485 -37.21 62.86 32.08
C GLU A 485 -35.92 63.32 32.75
N VAL A 486 -35.82 63.22 34.08
CA VAL A 486 -34.58 63.54 34.79
C VAL A 486 -33.50 62.53 34.43
N GLN A 487 -33.80 61.23 34.31
CA GLN A 487 -32.84 60.25 33.82
C GLN A 487 -32.44 60.50 32.38
N THR A 488 -33.37 60.81 31.48
CA THR A 488 -33.05 61.12 30.08
C THR A 488 -32.24 62.41 30.00
N LEU A 489 -32.64 63.47 30.72
CA LEU A 489 -31.87 64.71 30.83
C LEU A 489 -30.52 64.49 31.51
N HIS A 490 -30.39 63.55 32.44
CA HIS A 490 -29.10 63.21 33.03
C HIS A 490 -28.23 62.43 32.04
N THR A 491 -28.81 61.51 31.25
CA THR A 491 -28.08 60.84 30.17
C THR A 491 -27.75 61.81 29.03
N ASP A 492 -28.58 62.79 28.77
CA ASP A 492 -28.37 63.77 27.71
C ASP A 492 -27.40 64.85 28.17
N LEU A 493 -27.44 65.29 29.43
CA LEU A 493 -26.38 66.11 30.03
C LEU A 493 -25.07 65.35 30.11
N SER A 494 -25.07 64.07 30.48
CA SER A 494 -23.88 63.21 30.43
C SER A 494 -23.33 63.08 29.00
N LYS A 495 -24.20 62.91 28.00
CA LYS A 495 -23.80 62.87 26.58
C LYS A 495 -23.33 64.23 26.07
N LEU A 496 -23.96 65.34 26.47
CA LEU A 496 -23.56 66.70 26.11
C LEU A 496 -22.26 67.12 26.83
N GLU A 497 -22.03 66.66 28.05
CA GLU A 497 -20.74 66.79 28.75
C GLU A 497 -19.67 65.87 28.14
N ALA A 498 -20.07 64.79 27.46
CA ALA A 498 -19.19 63.88 26.71
C ALA A 498 -19.04 64.24 25.21
N THR A 499 -19.71 65.29 24.69
CA THR A 499 -19.51 65.75 23.31
C THR A 499 -18.58 66.97 23.27
N PRO A 500 -17.40 66.89 22.62
CA PRO A 500 -16.49 68.03 22.54
C PRO A 500 -16.96 68.98 21.44
N ALA A 501 -17.51 70.13 21.82
CA ALA A 501 -17.68 71.26 20.91
C ALA A 501 -16.42 72.11 20.87
N THR A 502 -15.98 72.37 19.65
CA THR A 502 -14.76 73.05 19.22
C THR A 502 -14.64 74.49 19.75
N SER A 503 -13.38 74.93 19.93
CA SER A 503 -12.84 76.30 19.91
C SER A 503 -12.37 76.96 21.24
N GLN A 504 -11.03 76.99 21.34
CA GLN A 504 -10.15 78.06 21.87
C GLN A 504 -10.09 78.36 23.39
N THR A 505 -8.84 78.39 23.87
CA THR A 505 -8.27 79.05 25.07
C THR A 505 -8.55 78.46 26.47
N GLU A 506 -7.49 77.85 27.06
CA GLU A 506 -6.98 77.86 28.47
C GLU A 506 -7.95 78.01 29.69
N PRO A 507 -7.57 77.48 30.87
CA PRO A 507 -8.35 76.52 31.61
C PRO A 507 -8.90 77.08 32.93
N ARG A 508 -10.05 76.60 33.38
CA ARG A 508 -10.48 76.78 34.77
C ARG A 508 -11.18 75.53 35.26
N GLY A 509 -10.71 75.06 36.41
CA GLY A 509 -10.99 73.72 36.91
C GLY A 509 -12.44 73.50 37.30
N THR A 510 -12.89 72.31 37.01
CA THR A 510 -13.95 71.62 37.75
C THR A 510 -13.57 70.15 37.84
N LYS A 511 -13.76 69.63 39.04
CA LYS A 511 -13.31 68.32 39.52
C LYS A 511 -13.86 67.22 38.61
N ARG A 512 -12.99 66.39 38.03
CA ARG A 512 -13.42 65.08 37.53
C ARG A 512 -13.77 64.19 38.73
N PRO A 513 -14.96 63.57 38.76
CA PRO A 513 -15.30 62.55 39.74
C PRO A 513 -14.35 61.36 39.61
N ALA A 514 -14.10 60.69 40.74
CA ALA A 514 -13.32 59.47 40.84
C ALA A 514 -14.10 58.26 40.27
N GLU A 515 -14.30 58.26 38.96
CA GLU A 515 -14.87 57.15 38.19
C GLU A 515 -13.98 56.90 36.96
N SER A 516 -12.69 56.64 37.22
CA SER A 516 -11.78 56.02 36.25
C SER A 516 -11.66 54.52 36.53
N GLN A 517 -12.79 53.89 36.82
CA GLN A 517 -12.94 52.44 36.87
C GLN A 517 -14.04 52.07 35.89
N ASP A 518 -13.86 52.52 34.65
CA ASP A 518 -14.68 52.12 33.52
C ASP A 518 -14.56 50.60 33.29
N PRO A 519 -15.67 49.92 32.92
CA PRO A 519 -15.64 48.56 32.38
C PRO A 519 -14.86 48.44 31.04
N GLU A 520 -14.31 49.54 30.52
CA GLU A 520 -13.44 49.56 29.33
C GLU A 520 -12.01 49.08 29.59
N SER A 521 -11.52 49.05 30.84
CA SER A 521 -10.17 48.51 31.11
C SER A 521 -10.13 46.99 30.84
N ASP A 522 -11.18 46.25 31.24
CA ASP A 522 -11.34 44.83 30.90
C ASP A 522 -11.67 44.61 29.42
N GLY A 523 -12.43 45.52 28.79
CA GLY A 523 -12.68 45.51 27.35
C GLY A 523 -11.39 45.66 26.53
N SER A 524 -10.48 46.55 26.93
CA SER A 524 -9.19 46.75 26.26
C SER A 524 -8.24 45.56 26.39
N SER A 525 -8.26 44.88 27.55
CA SER A 525 -7.46 43.68 27.83
C SER A 525 -7.89 42.47 27.00
N GLN A 526 -9.20 42.32 26.74
CA GLN A 526 -9.74 41.26 25.87
C GLN A 526 -9.71 41.60 24.38
N LEU A 527 -9.74 42.89 24.02
CA LEU A 527 -9.67 43.38 22.64
C LEU A 527 -8.34 43.01 21.96
N GLY A 528 -7.21 43.11 22.67
CA GLY A 528 -5.90 42.73 22.13
C GLY A 528 -5.80 41.27 21.67
N PRO A 529 -6.16 40.27 22.51
CA PRO A 529 -6.26 38.87 22.12
C PRO A 529 -7.26 38.61 20.99
N LEU A 530 -8.40 39.32 20.96
CA LEU A 530 -9.41 39.18 19.90
C LEU A 530 -8.92 39.72 18.56
N LEU A 531 -8.20 40.85 18.53
CA LEU A 531 -7.58 41.40 17.31
C LEU A 531 -6.50 40.47 16.76
N ARG A 532 -5.66 39.87 17.62
CA ARG A 532 -4.68 38.86 17.20
C ARG A 532 -5.35 37.60 16.64
N LYS A 533 -6.43 37.13 17.27
CA LYS A 533 -7.24 36.01 16.76
C LYS A 533 -7.87 36.36 15.41
N ASN A 534 -8.41 37.57 15.24
CA ASN A 534 -9.00 38.02 13.98
C ASN A 534 -7.95 38.07 12.85
N LYS A 535 -6.76 38.62 13.13
CA LYS A 535 -5.63 38.62 12.17
C LYS A 535 -5.18 37.20 11.83
N ASN A 536 -5.05 36.31 12.81
CA ASN A 536 -4.70 34.91 12.56
C ASN A 536 -5.75 34.16 11.73
N LEU A 537 -7.04 34.43 11.98
CA LEU A 537 -8.14 33.87 11.20
C LEU A 537 -8.15 34.41 9.77
N GLN A 538 -7.87 35.70 9.56
CA GLN A 538 -7.73 36.28 8.22
C GLN A 538 -6.56 35.64 7.44
N VAL A 539 -5.39 35.45 8.08
CA VAL A 539 -4.26 34.75 7.46
C VAL A 539 -4.59 33.29 7.14
N ALA A 540 -5.29 32.60 8.05
CA ALA A 540 -5.73 31.23 7.82
C ALA A 540 -6.76 31.13 6.68
N LEU A 541 -7.68 32.09 6.58
CA LEU A 541 -8.68 32.19 5.51
C LEU A 541 -7.98 32.46 4.16
N GLN A 542 -7.03 33.39 4.12
CA GLN A 542 -6.25 33.65 2.91
C GLN A 542 -5.44 32.42 2.47
N LYS A 543 -4.80 31.72 3.41
CA LYS A 543 -4.04 30.49 3.12
C LYS A 543 -4.95 29.37 2.60
N THR A 544 -6.10 29.16 3.21
CA THR A 544 -7.06 28.14 2.77
C THR A 544 -7.70 28.49 1.43
N ALA A 545 -7.97 29.77 1.15
CA ALA A 545 -8.44 30.25 -0.16
C ALA A 545 -7.39 29.98 -1.26
N GLN A 546 -6.11 30.28 -1.00
CA GLN A 546 -5.01 29.97 -1.93
C GLN A 546 -4.86 28.47 -2.18
N GLN A 547 -4.95 27.64 -1.13
CA GLN A 547 -4.93 26.19 -1.28
C GLN A 547 -6.12 25.66 -2.09
N SER A 548 -7.32 26.20 -1.85
CA SER A 548 -8.51 25.84 -2.61
C SER A 548 -8.38 26.21 -4.09
N GLN A 549 -7.76 27.36 -4.40
CA GLN A 549 -7.53 27.79 -5.78
C GLN A 549 -6.52 26.89 -6.49
N MET A 550 -5.41 26.50 -5.83
CA MET A 550 -4.45 25.53 -6.37
C MET A 550 -5.09 24.18 -6.64
N LEU A 551 -5.84 23.64 -5.66
CA LEU A 551 -6.54 22.36 -5.83
C LEU A 551 -7.59 22.41 -6.94
N ALA A 552 -8.27 23.54 -7.15
CA ALA A 552 -9.23 23.71 -8.24
C ALA A 552 -8.53 23.67 -9.62
N ALA A 553 -7.37 24.33 -9.76
CA ALA A 553 -6.57 24.27 -10.97
C ALA A 553 -6.03 22.86 -11.25
N ASP A 554 -5.54 22.16 -10.22
CA ASP A 554 -5.08 20.77 -10.34
C ASP A 554 -6.24 19.83 -10.74
N LEU A 555 -7.42 20.00 -10.15
CA LEU A 555 -8.62 19.24 -10.54
C LEU A 555 -9.03 19.51 -11.99
N GLN A 556 -8.90 20.75 -12.46
CA GLN A 556 -9.19 21.08 -13.84
C GLN A 556 -8.19 20.45 -14.81
N SER A 557 -6.89 20.55 -14.50
CA SER A 557 -5.81 19.93 -15.27
C SER A 557 -5.96 18.40 -15.33
N THR A 558 -6.17 17.74 -14.19
CA THR A 558 -6.40 16.29 -14.15
C THR A 558 -7.66 15.86 -14.89
N LYS A 559 -8.74 16.65 -14.86
CA LYS A 559 -9.94 16.40 -15.68
C LYS A 559 -9.65 16.53 -17.18
N ALA A 560 -8.86 17.51 -17.60
CA ALA A 560 -8.45 17.67 -19.00
C ALA A 560 -7.59 16.48 -19.46
N GLN A 561 -6.63 16.05 -18.63
CA GLN A 561 -5.81 14.86 -18.87
C GLN A 561 -6.65 13.58 -18.98
N LEU A 562 -7.60 13.37 -18.05
CA LEU A 562 -8.51 12.22 -18.11
C LEU A 562 -9.43 12.25 -19.34
N LYS A 563 -9.77 13.42 -19.87
CA LYS A 563 -10.50 13.53 -21.14
C LYS A 563 -9.59 13.16 -22.31
N ALA A 564 -8.36 13.67 -22.35
CA ALA A 564 -7.39 13.34 -23.39
C ALA A 564 -7.03 11.84 -23.43
N LEU A 565 -6.83 11.20 -22.28
CA LEU A 565 -6.61 9.75 -22.13
C LEU A 565 -7.84 8.92 -22.56
N ARG A 566 -9.05 9.43 -22.32
CA ARG A 566 -10.27 8.80 -22.84
C ARG A 566 -10.41 8.97 -24.35
N GLU A 567 -9.94 10.08 -24.91
CA GLU A 567 -9.93 10.30 -26.36
C GLU A 567 -8.86 9.41 -27.04
N SER A 568 -7.68 9.25 -26.44
CA SER A 568 -6.64 8.35 -26.96
C SER A 568 -7.04 6.87 -26.87
N SER A 569 -7.74 6.45 -25.82
CA SER A 569 -8.25 5.08 -25.71
C SER A 569 -9.43 4.75 -26.64
N LYS A 570 -10.04 5.75 -27.30
CA LYS A 570 -10.98 5.53 -28.42
C LYS A 570 -10.28 5.14 -29.73
N THR A 571 -8.95 5.20 -29.80
CA THR A 571 -8.23 4.65 -30.96
C THR A 571 -8.42 3.13 -30.97
N ARG A 572 -9.09 2.63 -32.01
CA ARG A 572 -9.33 1.17 -32.16
C ARG A 572 -7.99 0.48 -32.40
N VAL A 573 -7.54 -0.27 -31.41
CA VAL A 573 -6.45 -1.23 -31.59
C VAL A 573 -6.97 -2.35 -32.49
N LEU A 574 -6.31 -2.56 -33.62
CA LEU A 574 -6.70 -3.57 -34.60
C LEU A 574 -6.25 -4.94 -34.07
N GLU A 575 -7.16 -5.67 -33.44
CA GLU A 575 -6.92 -7.01 -32.93
C GLU A 575 -7.53 -8.09 -33.84
N LEU A 576 -6.97 -9.30 -33.75
CA LEU A 576 -7.55 -10.49 -34.36
C LEU A 576 -8.96 -10.69 -33.83
N ARG A 577 -9.93 -10.93 -34.72
CA ARG A 577 -11.35 -11.12 -34.37
C ARG A 577 -11.57 -12.21 -33.31
N ASP A 578 -10.71 -13.24 -33.28
CA ASP A 578 -10.63 -14.25 -32.21
C ASP A 578 -9.23 -14.22 -31.59
N ASN A 579 -9.01 -13.29 -30.67
CA ASN A 579 -7.75 -13.18 -29.95
C ASN A 579 -7.73 -14.20 -28.78
N PRO A 580 -6.88 -15.25 -28.82
CA PRO A 580 -6.84 -16.25 -27.76
C PRO A 580 -6.45 -15.67 -26.40
N THR A 581 -5.67 -14.58 -26.38
CA THR A 581 -5.29 -13.87 -25.16
C THR A 581 -6.47 -13.10 -24.57
N ALA A 582 -7.27 -12.44 -25.42
CA ALA A 582 -8.48 -11.74 -25.00
C ALA A 582 -9.55 -12.72 -24.50
N ASN A 583 -9.73 -13.85 -25.18
CA ASN A 583 -10.63 -14.92 -24.76
C ASN A 583 -10.20 -15.51 -23.41
N ALA A 584 -8.90 -15.79 -23.23
CA ALA A 584 -8.38 -16.26 -21.95
C ALA A 584 -8.53 -15.22 -20.82
N ALA A 585 -8.37 -13.93 -21.13
CA ALA A 585 -8.59 -12.85 -20.16
C ALA A 585 -10.07 -12.69 -19.81
N ALA A 586 -10.97 -12.84 -20.80
CA ALA A 586 -12.41 -12.80 -20.59
C ALA A 586 -12.90 -13.96 -19.71
N VAL A 587 -12.40 -15.18 -19.94
CA VAL A 587 -12.66 -16.35 -19.08
C VAL A 587 -12.15 -16.10 -17.66
N LYS A 588 -10.90 -15.61 -17.50
CA LYS A 588 -10.34 -15.27 -16.18
C LYS A 588 -11.15 -14.18 -15.45
N LEU A 589 -11.63 -13.17 -16.17
CA LEU A 589 -12.46 -12.12 -15.58
C LEU A 589 -13.85 -12.64 -15.21
N ALA A 590 -14.44 -13.51 -16.04
CA ALA A 590 -15.70 -14.17 -15.73
C ALA A 590 -15.56 -15.04 -14.48
N THR A 591 -14.53 -15.88 -14.38
CA THR A 591 -14.29 -16.73 -13.20
C THR A 591 -13.99 -15.90 -11.94
N LEU A 592 -13.23 -14.80 -12.06
CA LEU A 592 -13.01 -13.90 -10.91
C LEU A 592 -14.28 -13.18 -10.46
N ARG A 593 -15.21 -12.87 -11.38
CA ARG A 593 -16.51 -12.28 -11.02
C ARG A 593 -17.38 -13.30 -10.31
N THR A 594 -17.53 -14.50 -10.86
CA THR A 594 -18.34 -15.56 -10.24
C THR A 594 -17.80 -15.94 -8.86
N LEU A 595 -16.48 -16.06 -8.68
CA LEU A 595 -15.88 -16.33 -7.37
C LEU A 595 -16.07 -15.17 -6.38
N LYS A 596 -16.04 -13.91 -6.83
CA LYS A 596 -16.31 -12.76 -5.96
C LYS A 596 -17.78 -12.71 -5.54
N GLU A 597 -18.68 -13.01 -6.47
CA GLU A 597 -20.12 -13.11 -6.20
C GLU A 597 -20.40 -14.27 -5.24
N GLU A 598 -19.77 -15.43 -5.44
CA GLU A 598 -19.85 -16.56 -4.51
C GLU A 598 -19.31 -16.20 -3.12
N ASN A 599 -18.14 -15.56 -3.02
CA ASN A 599 -17.58 -15.14 -1.74
C ASN A 599 -18.50 -14.11 -1.06
N SER A 600 -19.13 -13.22 -1.83
CA SER A 600 -20.13 -12.29 -1.31
C SER A 600 -21.40 -12.99 -0.83
N GLY A 601 -21.87 -14.02 -1.53
CA GLY A 601 -23.03 -14.84 -1.14
C GLY A 601 -22.75 -15.68 0.11
N LEU A 602 -21.58 -16.31 0.18
CA LEU A 602 -21.12 -17.05 1.36
C LEU A 602 -20.93 -16.12 2.58
N LEU A 603 -20.43 -14.90 2.37
CA LEU A 603 -20.32 -13.89 3.43
C LEU A 603 -21.69 -13.39 3.90
N ALA A 604 -22.67 -13.23 3.01
CA ALA A 604 -24.04 -12.89 3.38
C ALA A 604 -24.69 -14.01 4.22
N GLN A 605 -24.45 -15.27 3.84
CA GLN A 605 -24.92 -16.44 4.59
C GLN A 605 -24.26 -16.55 5.98
N LEU A 606 -22.95 -16.30 6.09
CA LEU A 606 -22.21 -16.25 7.36
C LEU A 606 -22.66 -15.09 8.26
N ARG A 607 -23.13 -13.98 7.68
CA ARG A 607 -23.68 -12.84 8.41
C ARG A 607 -25.12 -13.06 8.89
N GLY A 608 -25.76 -14.17 8.46
CA GLY A 608 -27.05 -14.61 8.97
C GLY A 608 -28.26 -13.96 8.31
N ASP A 609 -28.11 -13.29 7.16
CA ASP A 609 -29.21 -12.59 6.49
C ASP A 609 -30.24 -13.58 5.88
N ASP A 610 -29.89 -14.85 5.67
CA ASP A 610 -30.75 -15.88 5.04
C ASP A 610 -30.87 -17.19 5.86
N LEU A 611 -31.05 -17.11 7.18
CA LEU A 611 -31.37 -18.29 8.00
C LEU A 611 -32.88 -18.45 8.19
N GLN A 612 -33.56 -18.83 7.11
CA GLN A 612 -34.87 -19.49 7.17
C GLN A 612 -34.82 -20.84 6.43
N GLY A 613 -34.33 -21.87 7.11
CA GLY A 613 -34.95 -23.20 7.08
C GLY A 613 -34.89 -24.06 5.82
N THR A 614 -34.06 -23.79 4.82
CA THR A 614 -33.81 -24.75 3.73
C THR A 614 -32.31 -24.90 3.45
N GLU A 615 -31.85 -26.16 3.40
CA GLU A 615 -30.51 -26.56 2.95
C GLU A 615 -30.42 -26.27 1.44
N THR A 616 -30.19 -25.00 1.10
CA THR A 616 -30.28 -24.49 -0.27
C THR A 616 -28.87 -24.18 -0.74
N VAL A 617 -28.42 -24.86 -1.78
CA VAL A 617 -27.12 -24.58 -2.42
C VAL A 617 -27.22 -23.21 -3.10
N PRO A 618 -26.27 -22.29 -2.87
CA PRO A 618 -26.26 -20.98 -3.53
C PRO A 618 -26.31 -21.14 -5.06
N ALA A 619 -27.15 -20.36 -5.74
CA ALA A 619 -27.25 -20.37 -7.20
C ALA A 619 -25.88 -20.13 -7.88
N SER A 620 -25.01 -19.34 -7.26
CA SER A 620 -23.63 -19.11 -7.70
C SER A 620 -22.76 -20.37 -7.69
N SER A 621 -22.94 -21.27 -6.71
CA SER A 621 -22.20 -22.54 -6.65
C SER A 621 -22.72 -23.55 -7.68
N LEU A 622 -24.01 -23.47 -8.04
CA LEU A 622 -24.58 -24.23 -9.15
C LEU A 622 -24.06 -23.71 -10.50
N ASP A 623 -23.98 -22.39 -10.68
CA ASP A 623 -23.43 -21.78 -11.90
C ASP A 623 -21.94 -22.08 -12.09
N ALA A 624 -21.16 -22.11 -11.01
CA ALA A 624 -19.76 -22.55 -11.03
C ALA A 624 -19.65 -24.02 -11.49
N LEU A 625 -20.47 -24.91 -10.93
CA LEU A 625 -20.49 -26.33 -11.31
C LEU A 625 -20.95 -26.54 -12.77
N MET A 626 -21.89 -25.72 -13.25
CA MET A 626 -22.31 -25.72 -14.66
C MET A 626 -21.20 -25.25 -15.61
N LEU A 627 -20.36 -24.31 -15.17
CA LEU A 627 -19.20 -23.87 -15.94
C LEU A 627 -18.13 -24.97 -16.00
N ASP A 628 -17.84 -25.60 -14.86
CA ASP A 628 -16.90 -26.73 -14.80
C ASP A 628 -17.37 -27.93 -15.64
N LEU A 629 -18.68 -28.20 -15.67
CA LEU A 629 -19.26 -29.23 -16.54
C LEU A 629 -19.04 -28.92 -18.02
N LYS A 630 -19.22 -27.66 -18.45
CA LYS A 630 -18.97 -27.24 -19.83
C LYS A 630 -17.49 -27.35 -20.20
N ASP A 631 -16.59 -26.99 -19.29
CA ASP A 631 -15.15 -27.13 -19.50
C ASP A 631 -14.77 -28.62 -19.64
N MET A 632 -15.33 -29.49 -18.81
CA MET A 632 -15.13 -30.94 -18.91
C MET A 632 -15.72 -31.51 -20.21
N GLU A 633 -16.89 -31.06 -20.64
CA GLU A 633 -17.46 -31.44 -21.94
C GLU A 633 -16.56 -31.04 -23.11
N MET A 634 -15.94 -29.85 -23.06
CA MET A 634 -14.99 -29.40 -24.07
C MET A 634 -13.73 -30.26 -24.10
N VAL A 635 -13.18 -30.63 -22.94
CA VAL A 635 -12.03 -31.54 -22.84
C VAL A 635 -12.38 -32.91 -23.42
N LEU A 636 -13.53 -33.47 -23.05
CA LEU A 636 -14.01 -34.76 -23.58
C LEU A 636 -14.24 -34.71 -25.10
N ALA A 637 -14.74 -33.59 -25.63
CA ALA A 637 -14.88 -33.39 -27.08
C ALA A 637 -13.51 -33.36 -27.77
N GLY A 638 -12.51 -32.71 -27.17
CA GLY A 638 -11.12 -32.69 -27.64
C GLY A 638 -10.50 -34.08 -27.68
N GLU A 639 -10.63 -34.85 -26.59
CA GLU A 639 -10.13 -36.23 -26.50
C GLU A 639 -10.83 -37.17 -27.49
N LYS A 640 -12.17 -37.07 -27.64
CA LYS A 640 -12.92 -37.82 -28.65
C LYS A 640 -12.43 -37.51 -30.07
N LYS A 641 -12.16 -36.25 -30.38
CA LYS A 641 -11.60 -35.83 -31.68
C LYS A 641 -10.20 -36.41 -31.89
N MET A 642 -9.35 -36.41 -30.87
CA MET A 642 -8.02 -37.03 -30.93
C MET A 642 -8.13 -38.54 -31.16
N SER A 643 -8.97 -39.25 -30.40
CA SER A 643 -9.21 -40.70 -30.55
C SER A 643 -9.74 -41.04 -31.95
N ARG A 644 -10.64 -40.23 -32.50
CA ARG A 644 -11.13 -40.38 -33.88
C ARG A 644 -10.01 -40.21 -34.89
N ARG A 645 -9.22 -39.13 -34.79
CA ARG A 645 -8.07 -38.88 -35.67
C ARG A 645 -7.03 -40.00 -35.59
N GLN A 646 -6.77 -40.51 -34.39
CA GLN A 646 -5.84 -41.62 -34.21
C GLN A 646 -6.36 -42.89 -34.88
N ARG A 647 -7.66 -43.21 -34.75
CA ARG A 647 -8.29 -44.32 -35.48
C ARG A 647 -8.18 -44.14 -36.99
N GLU A 648 -8.47 -42.94 -37.51
CA GLU A 648 -8.34 -42.62 -38.93
C GLU A 648 -6.90 -42.83 -39.44
N ILE A 649 -5.89 -42.33 -38.71
CA ILE A 649 -4.48 -42.52 -39.06
C ILE A 649 -4.09 -44.01 -39.03
N TRP A 650 -4.56 -44.76 -38.03
CA TRP A 650 -4.29 -46.19 -37.94
C TRP A 650 -4.94 -46.97 -39.08
N THR A 651 -6.18 -46.63 -39.45
CA THR A 651 -6.87 -47.23 -40.60
C THR A 651 -6.15 -46.91 -41.91
N GLN A 652 -5.70 -45.67 -42.10
CA GLN A 652 -4.90 -45.27 -43.27
C GLN A 652 -3.57 -46.02 -43.34
N LYS A 653 -2.81 -46.06 -42.24
CA LYS A 653 -1.56 -46.82 -42.20
C LYS A 653 -1.76 -48.32 -42.38
N ALA A 654 -2.84 -48.88 -41.86
CA ALA A 654 -3.18 -50.28 -42.09
C ALA A 654 -3.57 -50.53 -43.56
N ALA A 655 -4.20 -49.57 -44.24
CA ALA A 655 -4.45 -49.65 -45.68
C ALA A 655 -3.12 -49.57 -46.47
N GLU A 656 -2.26 -48.59 -46.18
CA GLU A 656 -0.91 -48.50 -46.78
C GLU A 656 -0.11 -49.79 -46.60
N PHE A 657 -0.17 -50.40 -45.40
CA PHE A 657 0.49 -51.67 -45.12
C PHE A 657 -0.09 -52.82 -45.95
N ARG A 658 -1.42 -52.88 -46.12
CA ARG A 658 -2.07 -53.88 -46.98
C ARG A 658 -1.67 -53.69 -48.44
N ASP A 659 -1.57 -52.46 -48.92
CA ASP A 659 -1.17 -52.14 -50.30
C ASP A 659 0.29 -52.53 -50.56
N VAL A 660 1.18 -52.28 -49.59
CA VAL A 660 2.59 -52.72 -49.67
C VAL A 660 2.67 -54.25 -49.70
N ILE A 661 1.90 -54.96 -48.87
CA ILE A 661 1.87 -56.44 -48.91
C ILE A 661 1.35 -56.94 -50.27
N ALA A 662 0.29 -56.33 -50.79
CA ALA A 662 -0.25 -56.68 -52.10
C ALA A 662 0.77 -56.43 -53.21
N SER A 663 1.49 -55.31 -53.18
CA SER A 663 2.49 -54.95 -54.18
C SER A 663 3.78 -55.77 -54.09
N VAL A 664 4.26 -56.10 -52.89
CA VAL A 664 5.55 -56.78 -52.69
C VAL A 664 5.40 -58.30 -52.74
N LEU A 665 4.38 -58.83 -52.07
CA LEU A 665 4.18 -60.28 -51.92
C LEU A 665 3.10 -60.84 -52.86
N GLY A 666 2.31 -59.97 -53.51
CA GLY A 666 1.24 -60.41 -54.43
C GLY A 666 -0.02 -60.92 -53.73
N TYR A 667 -0.24 -60.57 -52.46
CA TYR A 667 -1.36 -61.05 -51.65
C TYR A 667 -2.18 -59.91 -51.04
N LYS A 668 -3.51 -59.95 -51.19
CA LYS A 668 -4.45 -59.06 -50.50
C LYS A 668 -4.80 -59.67 -49.14
N VAL A 669 -4.40 -59.00 -48.06
CA VAL A 669 -4.61 -59.48 -46.69
C VAL A 669 -5.69 -58.65 -46.01
N ASN A 670 -6.78 -59.29 -45.59
CA ASN A 670 -7.89 -58.67 -44.86
C ASN A 670 -8.01 -59.29 -43.45
N PHE A 671 -7.87 -58.47 -42.42
CA PHE A 671 -8.04 -58.92 -41.04
C PHE A 671 -9.52 -58.99 -40.67
N LEU A 672 -9.98 -60.17 -40.25
CA LEU A 672 -11.34 -60.40 -39.78
C LEU A 672 -11.47 -59.98 -38.30
N PRO A 673 -12.68 -59.61 -37.83
CA PRO A 673 -12.93 -59.22 -36.43
C PRO A 673 -12.58 -60.29 -35.39
N ASN A 674 -12.49 -61.55 -35.80
CA ASN A 674 -12.09 -62.68 -34.94
C ASN A 674 -10.56 -62.85 -34.83
N GLY A 675 -9.76 -61.91 -35.34
CA GLY A 675 -8.30 -61.93 -35.30
C GLY A 675 -7.64 -62.78 -36.40
N LYS A 676 -8.43 -63.42 -37.27
CA LYS A 676 -7.90 -64.25 -38.38
C LYS A 676 -7.62 -63.39 -39.61
N ALA A 677 -6.64 -63.77 -40.42
CA ALA A 677 -6.28 -63.08 -41.65
C ALA A 677 -6.83 -63.83 -42.87
N LYS A 678 -7.71 -63.21 -43.64
CA LYS A 678 -8.14 -63.64 -44.98
C LYS A 678 -7.08 -63.20 -45.97
N VAL A 679 -6.46 -64.14 -46.66
CA VAL A 679 -5.39 -63.90 -47.64
C VAL A 679 -5.87 -64.39 -49.00
N SER A 680 -6.00 -63.49 -49.97
CA SER A 680 -6.29 -63.83 -51.37
C SER A 680 -5.10 -63.46 -52.26
N SER A 681 -4.85 -64.26 -53.28
CA SER A 681 -3.79 -63.96 -54.26
C SER A 681 -4.27 -62.92 -55.26
N MET A 682 -3.42 -61.96 -55.61
CA MET A 682 -3.72 -60.93 -56.62
C MET A 682 -3.77 -61.47 -58.05
N TYR A 683 -3.22 -62.67 -58.28
CA TYR A 683 -3.04 -63.26 -59.62
C TYR A 683 -4.06 -64.37 -59.93
N TYR A 684 -4.94 -64.71 -58.98
CA TYR A 684 -5.91 -65.78 -59.12
C TYR A 684 -7.30 -65.22 -59.47
N GLY A 685 -7.93 -65.73 -60.54
CA GLY A 685 -9.30 -65.36 -60.93
C GLY A 685 -9.47 -64.05 -61.72
N ARG A 686 -8.41 -63.25 -61.93
CA ARG A 686 -8.51 -61.97 -62.63
C ARG A 686 -8.43 -62.16 -64.16
N THR A 687 -9.57 -62.10 -64.86
CA THR A 687 -9.62 -61.89 -66.32
C THR A 687 -9.45 -60.41 -66.65
N HIS A 688 -8.76 -60.09 -67.75
CA HIS A 688 -8.19 -58.77 -68.03
C HIS A 688 -9.20 -57.62 -68.26
N ASP A 689 -10.51 -57.88 -68.39
CA ASP A 689 -11.49 -56.90 -68.87
C ASP A 689 -12.62 -56.51 -67.89
N ALA A 690 -12.44 -56.70 -66.58
CA ALA A 690 -13.37 -56.14 -65.59
C ALA A 690 -12.83 -54.81 -65.06
N GLY A 691 -13.46 -53.71 -65.50
CA GLY A 691 -13.30 -52.39 -64.88
C GLY A 691 -13.71 -52.40 -63.41
N ASP A 692 -13.24 -51.41 -62.65
CA ASP A 692 -13.29 -51.26 -61.18
C ASP A 692 -14.70 -51.31 -60.50
N GLU A 693 -15.74 -51.86 -61.12
CA GLU A 693 -17.13 -51.81 -60.64
C GLU A 693 -17.75 -53.16 -60.22
N GLU A 694 -17.07 -54.30 -60.39
CA GLU A 694 -17.56 -55.62 -59.95
C GLU A 694 -16.65 -56.25 -58.86
N GLU A 695 -16.42 -55.56 -57.74
CA GLU A 695 -15.64 -56.11 -56.60
C GLU A 695 -16.48 -56.98 -55.62
N GLU A 696 -17.76 -57.26 -55.90
CA GLU A 696 -18.65 -57.97 -54.97
C GLU A 696 -18.75 -59.50 -55.19
N GLU A 697 -18.14 -60.08 -56.23
CA GLU A 697 -18.23 -61.53 -56.53
C GLU A 697 -16.93 -62.34 -56.29
N ASP A 698 -15.88 -61.77 -55.68
CA ASP A 698 -14.61 -62.46 -55.42
C ASP A 698 -14.52 -63.15 -54.03
N ASP A 699 -15.64 -63.72 -53.57
CA ASP A 699 -15.70 -64.29 -52.21
C ASP A 699 -15.28 -65.76 -52.11
N ASP A 700 -14.87 -66.44 -53.19
CA ASP A 700 -14.66 -67.89 -53.15
C ASP A 700 -13.19 -68.37 -53.14
N HIS A 701 -12.20 -67.50 -53.37
CA HIS A 701 -10.79 -67.89 -53.55
C HIS A 701 -9.82 -67.25 -52.54
N TYR A 702 -9.89 -67.67 -51.28
CA TYR A 702 -9.07 -67.14 -50.21
C TYR A 702 -8.64 -68.20 -49.19
N ILE A 703 -7.58 -67.89 -48.47
CA ILE A 703 -7.05 -68.73 -47.39
C ILE A 703 -7.16 -67.95 -46.09
N VAL A 704 -7.81 -68.54 -45.08
CA VAL A 704 -7.90 -67.98 -43.73
C VAL A 704 -6.78 -68.55 -42.88
N PHE A 705 -5.91 -67.67 -42.41
CA PHE A 705 -4.88 -67.98 -41.43
C PHE A 705 -5.31 -67.56 -40.04
N ASP A 706 -5.23 -68.51 -39.11
CA ASP A 706 -5.38 -68.28 -37.68
C ASP A 706 -3.98 -68.23 -37.05
N GLY A 707 -3.51 -67.02 -36.74
CA GLY A 707 -2.17 -66.79 -36.20
C GLY A 707 -1.96 -67.35 -34.80
N ASP A 708 -3.02 -67.40 -33.99
CA ASP A 708 -2.95 -67.84 -32.59
C ASP A 708 -2.89 -69.37 -32.48
N ASN A 709 -3.64 -70.08 -33.33
CA ASN A 709 -3.64 -71.54 -33.36
C ASN A 709 -2.70 -72.14 -34.42
N GLY A 710 -2.07 -71.30 -35.26
CA GLY A 710 -1.23 -71.74 -36.38
C GLY A 710 -1.98 -72.61 -37.40
N THR A 711 -3.30 -72.45 -37.52
CA THR A 711 -4.14 -73.27 -38.40
C THR A 711 -4.51 -72.51 -39.67
N MET A 712 -4.64 -73.24 -40.77
CA MET A 712 -4.99 -72.71 -42.09
C MET A 712 -6.27 -73.37 -42.59
N LYS A 713 -7.21 -72.58 -43.08
CA LYS A 713 -8.44 -73.07 -43.73
C LYS A 713 -8.57 -72.45 -45.13
N ILE A 714 -8.84 -73.29 -46.12
CA ILE A 714 -9.06 -72.88 -47.51
C ILE A 714 -10.57 -72.63 -47.70
N SER A 715 -10.93 -71.56 -48.40
CA SER A 715 -12.32 -71.25 -48.77
C SER A 715 -12.94 -72.33 -49.67
N GLY A 716 -14.24 -72.57 -49.53
CA GLY A 716 -14.97 -73.59 -50.32
C GLY A 716 -14.74 -75.06 -49.93
N GLY A 717 -13.96 -75.35 -48.87
CA GLY A 717 -13.72 -76.72 -48.39
C GLY A 717 -12.75 -77.55 -49.24
N SER A 718 -12.50 -78.81 -48.87
CA SER A 718 -11.49 -79.67 -49.51
C SER A 718 -11.78 -80.02 -50.97
N ASP A 719 -13.03 -79.85 -51.41
CA ASP A 719 -13.50 -80.18 -52.76
C ASP A 719 -13.69 -78.95 -53.67
N SER A 720 -13.38 -77.75 -53.17
CA SER A 720 -13.35 -76.54 -53.99
C SER A 720 -12.34 -76.68 -55.15
N PRO A 721 -12.63 -76.14 -56.35
CA PRO A 721 -11.70 -76.14 -57.48
C PRO A 721 -10.34 -75.52 -57.10
N PHE A 722 -10.36 -74.42 -56.35
CA PHE A 722 -9.17 -73.77 -55.80
C PHE A 722 -8.39 -74.69 -54.86
N ALA A 723 -9.08 -75.41 -53.97
CA ALA A 723 -8.47 -76.33 -53.02
C ALA A 723 -7.87 -77.59 -53.69
N ARG A 724 -8.37 -77.98 -54.87
CA ARG A 724 -7.80 -79.08 -55.69
C ARG A 724 -6.52 -78.64 -56.40
N GLU A 725 -6.51 -77.44 -56.94
CA GLU A 725 -5.38 -76.87 -57.67
C GLU A 725 -4.16 -76.66 -56.77
N ILE A 726 -4.35 -76.13 -55.56
CA ILE A 726 -3.26 -75.91 -54.60
C ILE A 726 -2.97 -77.14 -53.73
N ARG A 727 -3.68 -78.27 -53.94
CA ARG A 727 -3.62 -79.44 -53.04
C ARG A 727 -2.22 -80.03 -52.91
N ASP A 728 -1.52 -80.14 -54.03
CA ASP A 728 -0.19 -80.74 -54.08
C ASP A 728 0.85 -79.83 -53.42
N LEU A 729 0.74 -78.52 -53.66
CA LEU A 729 1.53 -77.50 -52.96
C LEU A 729 1.27 -77.49 -51.44
N VAL A 730 0.01 -77.63 -51.01
CA VAL A 730 -0.36 -77.70 -49.58
C VAL A 730 0.21 -78.98 -48.95
N ASN A 731 0.13 -80.12 -49.62
CA ASN A 731 0.68 -81.38 -49.10
C ASN A 731 2.19 -81.29 -48.92
N PHE A 732 2.91 -80.80 -49.94
CA PHE A 732 4.37 -80.71 -49.90
C PHE A 732 4.85 -79.62 -48.92
N TRP A 733 4.38 -78.38 -49.05
CA TRP A 733 4.93 -77.26 -48.27
C TRP A 733 4.32 -77.12 -46.88
N VAL A 734 3.03 -77.41 -46.70
CA VAL A 734 2.33 -77.22 -45.42
C VAL A 734 2.30 -78.51 -44.60
N LYS A 735 1.96 -79.67 -45.18
CA LYS A 735 1.89 -80.94 -44.41
C LYS A 735 3.26 -81.58 -44.18
N GLU A 736 4.11 -81.67 -45.20
CA GLU A 736 5.44 -82.30 -45.07
C GLU A 736 6.49 -81.33 -44.50
N LYS A 737 6.62 -80.14 -45.09
CA LYS A 737 7.68 -79.18 -44.72
C LYS A 737 7.29 -78.19 -43.62
N LYS A 738 5.99 -77.99 -43.36
CA LYS A 738 5.43 -77.03 -42.38
C LYS A 738 5.92 -75.57 -42.58
N GLN A 739 6.13 -75.15 -43.83
CA GLN A 739 6.62 -73.82 -44.18
C GLN A 739 5.56 -73.05 -45.01
N ILE A 740 4.74 -72.25 -44.32
CA ILE A 740 3.71 -71.41 -44.95
C ILE A 740 4.30 -70.34 -45.88
N PRO A 741 5.40 -69.64 -45.55
CA PRO A 741 5.99 -68.66 -46.47
C PRO A 741 6.45 -69.27 -47.79
N CYS A 742 7.05 -70.47 -47.76
CA CYS A 742 7.46 -71.18 -48.98
C CYS A 742 6.25 -71.66 -49.79
N PHE A 743 5.18 -72.08 -49.11
CA PHE A 743 3.91 -72.42 -49.74
C PHE A 743 3.32 -71.23 -50.51
N LEU A 744 3.22 -70.06 -49.86
CA LEU A 744 2.70 -68.84 -50.51
C LEU A 744 3.61 -68.40 -51.66
N ALA A 745 4.93 -68.47 -51.53
CA ALA A 745 5.85 -68.14 -52.63
C ALA A 745 5.68 -69.05 -53.85
N ALA A 746 5.60 -70.37 -53.63
CA ALA A 746 5.38 -71.35 -54.70
C ALA A 746 4.01 -71.14 -55.39
N MET A 747 2.97 -70.89 -54.59
CA MET A 747 1.64 -70.60 -55.10
C MET A 747 1.59 -69.29 -55.90
N THR A 748 2.33 -68.26 -55.49
CA THR A 748 2.46 -67.01 -56.26
C THR A 748 3.11 -67.26 -57.61
N LEU A 749 4.17 -68.07 -57.67
CA LEU A 749 4.85 -68.40 -58.93
C LEU A 749 3.93 -69.17 -59.88
N GLU A 750 3.24 -70.21 -59.39
CA GLU A 750 2.29 -70.97 -60.22
C GLU A 750 1.12 -70.13 -60.73
N PHE A 751 0.54 -69.27 -59.88
CA PHE A 751 -0.55 -68.39 -60.30
C PHE A 751 -0.08 -67.28 -61.24
N TYR A 752 1.13 -66.75 -61.05
CA TYR A 752 1.71 -65.78 -61.96
C TYR A 752 2.01 -66.39 -63.34
N GLU A 753 2.54 -67.62 -63.41
CA GLU A 753 2.75 -68.32 -64.68
C GLU A 753 1.43 -68.60 -65.41
N LYS A 754 0.37 -68.98 -64.69
CA LYS A 754 -0.98 -69.15 -65.25
C LYS A 754 -1.58 -67.82 -65.71
N PHE A 755 -1.40 -66.75 -64.94
CA PHE A 755 -1.83 -65.40 -65.31
C PHE A 755 -1.07 -64.86 -66.54
N SER A 756 0.24 -65.13 -66.63
CA SER A 756 1.09 -64.72 -67.76
C SER A 756 0.86 -65.55 -69.02
N SER A 757 0.60 -66.84 -68.90
CA SER A 757 0.24 -67.69 -70.05
C SER A 757 -1.17 -67.40 -70.59
N GLY A 758 -2.07 -66.87 -69.76
CA GLY A 758 -3.31 -66.25 -70.22
C GLY A 758 -3.07 -65.03 -71.11
N LYS A 759 -2.09 -64.17 -70.79
CA LYS A 759 -1.72 -62.99 -71.60
C LYS A 759 -1.16 -63.33 -72.99
N GLU A 760 -0.45 -64.44 -73.14
CA GLU A 760 0.15 -64.86 -74.42
C GLU A 760 -0.86 -65.53 -75.38
N ASN A 761 -2.02 -65.97 -74.88
CA ASN A 761 -3.07 -66.57 -75.70
C ASN A 761 -4.14 -65.58 -76.19
N GLU A 762 -4.13 -64.33 -75.71
CA GLU A 762 -5.07 -63.25 -76.11
C GLU A 762 -4.44 -62.15 -76.98
N ALA A 763 -3.13 -62.22 -77.27
CA ALA A 763 -2.43 -61.37 -78.25
C ALA A 763 -2.10 -62.18 -79.52
#